data_AF-A0A429MRP1-F1
#
_entry.id   AF-A0A429MRP1-F1
#
_cell.length_a   1.000
_cell.length_b   1.000
_cell.length_c   1.000
_cell.angle_alpha   90.00
_cell.angle_beta   90.00
_cell.angle_gamma   90.00
#
_symmetry.space_group_name_H-M   'P 1'
#
loop_
_entity.id
_entity.type
_entity.pdbx_description
1 polymer ?
#
loop_
_entity_poly.entity_id
_entity_poly.type
_entity_poly.pdbx_seq_one_letter_code
_entity_poly.pdbx_strand_id
1 'polypeptide(L)'
;MDNKKSNFIEDSRILAFWRDLEIFTIPSAPTSKDNNKFIKIITLRFGEKLPWEMVEYQPTLKDMYIHTVYIGVADQEELTRLVLRKIVSKELSDKERERISGTGWLASFTVNENGCLSADSYAPASYVYGTQALSHGEPLIDLNARLTRAKEEFAQRCHRLVQLKEDYRCSWKDLQSETDLIRSIFAHDEQIGLDWRVVVATKRLPRKKALEDIEQEVNYLNSFYLDDLDKMLKQSSLSQPFGQALSTYLGASIIHDKRIDILKNHEIMGKLVCAANLPIARWPNAPDRPLVLAQQAVVAHIENSLKNQDGILGVNGPPGTGKTTLLCDVIATVITDRAKRISALSTPEAIFKQPIQLMGRRFSPIVEELVRDSSIVVSSNNNNAVKNISQELPATSKLDKRYETDSLYFSEVISGVFDSQRVQDENQKTIPAWGLIAAALGNSTNRRSFARAFFKEDHIAENDEEESKNSFISMKQILEDAIPHISAYCRKWHTVKSELIELIEELEKKRSVLIKAEQASLVISECMERKKELSETITLKNEELNKHQDLYRQIQGELQDQAILIQSKQQILGQIQISHGPRLWDRLCALFGYRTHRTEVYDKRISEATLSLQETTARYEKLINDKTSSHKIIKICEQELLKLNDELLVIRQKCDKLISDLQAVHALGVRHVIGPDFWKLSFEELHRTSVNTSEIIDDIRARIFIKSIQLHRLTILS
;
A
#
# COMPACT_ATOMS: atom_id res chain seq x y z
N MET A 1 10.16 19.54 -25.24
CA MET A 1 8.82 20.11 -25.49
C MET A 1 7.82 19.04 -25.91
N ASP A 2 8.25 17.97 -26.59
CA ASP A 2 7.38 16.91 -27.10
C ASP A 2 6.64 16.11 -26.01
N ASN A 3 7.30 15.78 -24.88
CA ASN A 3 6.64 15.08 -23.76
C ASN A 3 5.50 15.88 -23.11
N LYS A 4 5.63 17.22 -23.03
CA LYS A 4 4.56 18.06 -22.45
C LYS A 4 3.34 18.09 -23.36
N LYS A 5 3.54 18.27 -24.68
CA LYS A 5 2.46 18.23 -25.66
C LYS A 5 1.79 16.85 -25.72
N SER A 6 2.57 15.77 -25.61
CA SER A 6 2.04 14.39 -25.55
C SER A 6 1.14 14.18 -24.34
N ASN A 7 1.53 14.65 -23.15
CA ASN A 7 0.72 14.52 -21.94
C ASN A 7 -0.62 15.26 -22.07
N PHE A 8 -0.64 16.50 -22.58
CA PHE A 8 -1.91 17.23 -22.76
C PHE A 8 -2.89 16.55 -23.73
N ILE A 9 -2.38 15.84 -24.74
CA ILE A 9 -3.22 15.06 -25.66
C ILE A 9 -3.82 13.85 -24.95
N GLU A 10 -3.07 13.16 -24.10
CA GLU A 10 -3.57 12.03 -23.31
C GLU A 10 -4.58 12.49 -22.24
N ASP A 11 -4.26 13.55 -21.51
CA ASP A 11 -5.16 14.18 -20.53
C ASP A 11 -6.49 14.56 -21.18
N SER A 12 -6.44 15.21 -22.36
CA SER A 12 -7.64 15.57 -23.12
C SER A 12 -8.48 14.36 -23.50
N ARG A 13 -7.86 13.23 -23.86
CA ARG A 13 -8.58 11.99 -24.20
C ARG A 13 -9.24 11.37 -22.98
N ILE A 14 -8.56 11.34 -21.84
CA ILE A 14 -9.10 10.84 -20.57
C ILE A 14 -10.29 11.68 -20.12
N LEU A 15 -10.14 13.01 -20.13
CA LEU A 15 -11.21 13.94 -19.75
C LEU A 15 -12.40 13.87 -20.71
N ALA A 16 -12.15 13.74 -22.02
CA ALA A 16 -13.22 13.58 -23.01
C ALA A 16 -13.98 12.27 -22.79
N PHE A 17 -13.27 11.19 -22.49
CA PHE A 17 -13.89 9.91 -22.15
C PHE A 17 -14.78 10.01 -20.90
N TRP A 18 -14.32 10.67 -19.82
CA TRP A 18 -15.16 10.87 -18.63
C TRP A 18 -16.37 11.76 -18.90
N ARG A 19 -16.19 12.83 -19.68
CA ARG A 19 -17.33 13.68 -20.11
C ARG A 19 -18.33 12.85 -20.89
N ASP A 20 -17.88 12.07 -21.88
CA ASP A 20 -18.78 11.28 -22.72
C ASP A 20 -19.52 10.21 -21.91
N LEU A 21 -18.84 9.55 -20.96
CA LEU A 21 -19.51 8.66 -19.99
C LEU A 21 -20.60 9.38 -19.21
N GLU A 22 -20.28 10.55 -18.66
CA GLU A 22 -21.23 11.34 -17.87
C GLU A 22 -22.42 11.82 -18.71
N ILE A 23 -22.19 12.21 -19.97
CA ILE A 23 -23.24 12.60 -20.91
C ILE A 23 -24.25 11.46 -21.07
N PHE A 24 -23.77 10.22 -21.27
CA PHE A 24 -24.62 9.06 -21.56
C PHE A 24 -25.08 8.31 -20.32
N THR A 25 -24.80 8.80 -19.11
CA THR A 25 -25.42 8.30 -17.88
C THR A 25 -26.91 8.61 -17.89
N ILE A 26 -27.75 7.56 -18.01
CA ILE A 26 -29.20 7.70 -17.97
C ILE A 26 -29.64 7.89 -16.50
N PRO A 27 -30.25 9.03 -16.14
CA PRO A 27 -30.67 9.28 -14.77
C PRO A 27 -31.89 8.41 -14.43
N SER A 28 -31.87 7.78 -13.25
CA SER A 28 -32.96 6.94 -12.79
C SER A 28 -34.15 7.78 -12.31
N ALA A 29 -35.37 7.38 -12.68
CA ALA A 29 -36.61 7.96 -12.17
C ALA A 29 -36.92 7.42 -10.77
N PRO A 30 -37.49 8.24 -9.86
CA PRO A 30 -37.89 7.78 -8.54
C PRO A 30 -39.01 6.75 -8.64
N THR A 31 -39.05 5.84 -7.67
CA THR A 31 -39.99 4.72 -7.62
C THR A 31 -40.83 4.76 -6.35
N SER A 32 -41.84 3.89 -6.26
CA SER A 32 -42.63 3.73 -5.05
C SER A 32 -41.81 3.32 -3.81
N LYS A 33 -40.58 2.82 -3.99
CA LYS A 33 -39.64 2.52 -2.89
C LYS A 33 -39.06 3.77 -2.22
N ASP A 34 -39.07 4.91 -2.91
CA ASP A 34 -38.56 6.18 -2.39
C ASP A 34 -39.60 6.95 -1.56
N ASN A 35 -40.81 6.39 -1.41
CA ASN A 35 -41.87 6.93 -0.58
C ASN A 35 -41.46 7.04 0.88
N ASN A 36 -41.75 8.18 1.50
CA ASN A 36 -41.60 8.40 2.93
C ASN A 36 -42.67 9.38 3.47
N LYS A 37 -42.59 9.75 4.76
CA LYS A 37 -43.56 10.66 5.42
C LYS A 37 -43.68 12.05 4.75
N PHE A 38 -42.68 12.45 3.98
CA PHE A 38 -42.61 13.77 3.34
C PHE A 38 -42.60 13.72 1.82
N ILE A 39 -42.32 12.57 1.21
CA ILE A 39 -42.22 12.41 -0.25
C ILE A 39 -43.14 11.28 -0.70
N LYS A 40 -43.99 11.59 -1.67
CA LYS A 40 -44.86 10.62 -2.35
C LYS A 40 -44.56 10.58 -3.84
N ILE A 41 -44.23 9.40 -4.34
CA ILE A 41 -43.97 9.12 -5.75
C ILE A 41 -45.23 8.52 -6.38
N ILE A 42 -45.66 9.12 -7.49
CA ILE A 42 -46.85 8.71 -8.24
C ILE A 42 -46.43 8.50 -9.69
N THR A 43 -46.64 7.29 -10.22
CA THR A 43 -46.47 6.99 -11.64
C THR A 43 -47.82 7.16 -12.32
N LEU A 44 -47.86 7.98 -13.36
CA LEU A 44 -49.08 8.42 -14.04
C LEU A 44 -49.08 8.01 -15.51
N ARG A 45 -50.26 7.66 -15.99
CA ARG A 45 -50.63 7.50 -17.40
C ARG A 45 -51.55 8.64 -17.85
N PHE A 46 -51.60 8.86 -19.16
CA PHE A 46 -52.39 9.93 -19.75
C PHE A 46 -53.86 9.88 -19.27
N GLY A 47 -54.37 11.02 -18.79
CA GLY A 47 -55.74 11.18 -18.32
C GLY A 47 -55.98 10.84 -16.84
N GLU A 48 -54.98 10.32 -16.12
CA GLU A 48 -55.08 10.09 -14.68
C GLU A 48 -55.03 11.41 -13.88
N LYS A 49 -55.55 11.46 -12.66
CA LYS A 49 -55.63 12.72 -11.92
C LYS A 49 -54.24 13.25 -11.52
N LEU A 50 -53.96 14.54 -11.73
CA LEU A 50 -52.66 15.14 -11.42
C LEU A 50 -52.54 15.46 -9.92
N PRO A 51 -51.33 15.41 -9.31
CA PRO A 51 -51.19 15.58 -7.86
C PRO A 51 -51.69 16.94 -7.34
N TRP A 52 -51.43 18.03 -8.05
CA TRP A 52 -51.92 19.37 -7.67
C TRP A 52 -53.43 19.57 -7.87
N GLU A 53 -54.14 18.57 -8.40
CA GLU A 53 -55.61 18.52 -8.45
C GLU A 53 -56.21 17.68 -7.32
N MET A 54 -55.38 16.94 -6.58
CA MET A 54 -55.81 16.11 -5.46
C MET A 54 -55.93 16.94 -4.18
N VAL A 55 -57.00 16.70 -3.42
CA VAL A 55 -57.27 17.44 -2.17
C VAL A 55 -56.18 17.21 -1.13
N GLU A 56 -55.58 16.02 -1.12
CA GLU A 56 -54.53 15.62 -0.17
C GLU A 56 -53.20 16.38 -0.34
N TYR A 57 -52.96 17.00 -1.49
CA TYR A 57 -51.75 17.79 -1.76
C TYR A 57 -52.02 19.30 -1.86
N GLN A 58 -53.16 19.77 -1.35
CA GLN A 58 -53.40 21.21 -1.25
C GLN A 58 -52.56 21.84 -0.13
N PRO A 59 -52.01 23.04 -0.33
CA PRO A 59 -51.21 23.72 0.68
C PRO A 59 -52.05 24.06 1.91
N THR A 60 -51.41 24.05 3.08
CA THR A 60 -52.00 24.45 4.36
C THR A 60 -51.25 25.66 4.92
N LEU A 61 -51.72 26.22 6.04
CA LEU A 61 -51.02 27.30 6.74
C LEU A 61 -49.62 26.90 7.23
N LYS A 62 -49.36 25.59 7.44
CA LYS A 62 -48.10 25.07 7.96
C LYS A 62 -47.20 24.49 6.87
N ASP A 63 -47.80 23.73 5.96
CA ASP A 63 -47.10 22.93 4.96
C ASP A 63 -47.44 23.39 3.54
N MET A 64 -46.45 23.35 2.65
CA MET A 64 -46.60 23.50 1.21
C MET A 64 -46.11 22.25 0.47
N TYR A 65 -46.52 22.13 -0.78
CA TYR A 65 -46.14 21.02 -1.65
C TYR A 65 -45.39 21.51 -2.88
N ILE A 66 -44.36 20.76 -3.25
CA ILE A 66 -43.64 20.90 -4.52
C ILE A 66 -43.77 19.57 -5.24
N HIS A 67 -44.04 19.63 -6.54
CA HIS A 67 -44.20 18.47 -7.39
C HIS A 67 -43.09 18.46 -8.44
N THR A 68 -42.12 17.57 -8.29
CA THR A 68 -41.10 17.34 -9.34
C THR A 68 -41.67 16.34 -10.35
N VAL A 69 -41.88 16.82 -11.57
CA VAL A 69 -42.43 16.04 -12.68
C VAL A 69 -41.28 15.53 -13.54
N TYR A 70 -41.24 14.22 -13.75
CA TYR A 70 -40.34 13.52 -14.66
C TYR A 70 -41.14 13.07 -15.88
N ILE A 71 -40.74 13.55 -17.06
CA ILE A 71 -41.41 13.25 -18.33
C ILE A 71 -40.57 12.33 -19.21
N GLY A 72 -41.25 11.56 -20.06
CA GLY A 72 -40.60 10.55 -20.89
C GLY A 72 -39.97 9.43 -20.05
N VAL A 73 -40.65 8.97 -19.00
CA VAL A 73 -40.16 7.88 -18.16
C VAL A 73 -40.35 6.55 -18.89
N ALA A 74 -39.27 5.81 -19.10
CA ALA A 74 -39.29 4.52 -19.79
C ALA A 74 -38.30 3.54 -19.16
N ASP A 75 -38.34 2.27 -19.59
CA ASP A 75 -37.38 1.26 -19.13
C ASP A 75 -35.95 1.64 -19.54
N GLN A 76 -35.01 1.55 -18.60
CA GLN A 76 -33.64 1.99 -18.81
C GLN A 76 -32.90 1.11 -19.83
N GLU A 77 -33.26 -0.16 -19.97
CA GLU A 77 -32.71 -1.04 -21.00
C GLU A 77 -33.13 -0.56 -22.40
N GLU A 78 -34.40 -0.21 -22.59
CA GLU A 78 -34.90 0.29 -23.87
C GLU A 78 -34.33 1.68 -24.20
N LEU A 79 -34.20 2.57 -23.21
CA LEU A 79 -33.53 3.86 -23.39
C LEU A 79 -32.05 3.68 -23.77
N THR A 80 -31.36 2.72 -23.16
CA THR A 80 -29.97 2.38 -23.53
C THR A 80 -29.88 1.89 -24.97
N ARG A 81 -30.85 1.09 -25.43
CA ARG A 81 -30.92 0.66 -26.84
C ARG A 81 -31.11 1.82 -27.80
N LEU A 82 -31.93 2.82 -27.46
CA LEU A 82 -32.09 4.03 -28.28
C LEU A 82 -30.75 4.74 -28.49
N VAL A 83 -29.96 4.91 -27.43
CA VAL A 83 -28.64 5.54 -27.49
C VAL A 83 -27.67 4.69 -28.33
N LEU A 84 -27.59 3.39 -28.04
CA LEU A 84 -26.63 2.48 -28.69
C LEU A 84 -26.86 2.38 -30.20
N ARG A 85 -28.10 2.45 -30.69
CA ARG A 85 -28.40 2.47 -32.14
C ARG A 85 -27.73 3.63 -32.89
N LYS A 86 -27.36 4.72 -32.20
CA LYS A 86 -26.64 5.85 -32.79
C LYS A 86 -25.13 5.71 -32.75
N ILE A 87 -24.61 4.86 -31.85
CA ILE A 87 -23.17 4.68 -31.63
C ILE A 87 -22.66 3.46 -32.39
N VAL A 88 -23.43 2.36 -32.41
CA VAL A 88 -23.01 1.06 -32.94
C VAL A 88 -23.97 0.62 -34.04
N SER A 89 -23.43 0.33 -35.22
CA SER A 89 -24.22 -0.08 -36.39
C SER A 89 -24.71 -1.54 -36.32
N LYS A 90 -24.14 -2.35 -35.42
CA LYS A 90 -24.49 -3.76 -35.21
C LYS A 90 -25.23 -3.93 -33.89
N GLU A 91 -26.23 -4.79 -33.89
CA GLU A 91 -26.90 -5.20 -32.66
C GLU A 91 -25.92 -5.98 -31.75
N LEU A 92 -25.66 -5.43 -30.58
CA LEU A 92 -24.76 -6.03 -29.58
C LEU A 92 -25.43 -7.23 -28.91
N SER A 93 -24.71 -8.30 -28.62
CA SER A 93 -25.28 -9.43 -27.86
C SER A 93 -25.51 -9.08 -26.38
N ASP A 94 -26.31 -9.89 -25.69
CA ASP A 94 -26.51 -9.82 -24.23
C ASP A 94 -25.21 -9.87 -23.41
N LYS A 95 -24.13 -10.44 -23.98
CA LYS A 95 -22.81 -10.52 -23.33
C LYS A 95 -21.97 -9.27 -23.53
N GLU A 96 -22.27 -8.48 -24.55
CA GLU A 96 -21.55 -7.24 -24.89
C GLU A 96 -22.21 -6.00 -24.27
N ARG A 97 -23.38 -6.16 -23.64
CA ARG A 97 -24.11 -5.09 -22.95
C ARG A 97 -24.22 -5.39 -21.46
N GLU A 98 -24.08 -4.36 -20.64
CA GLU A 98 -24.43 -4.45 -19.22
C GLU A 98 -25.95 -4.54 -19.09
N ARG A 99 -26.45 -5.48 -18.29
CA ARG A 99 -27.89 -5.58 -17.99
C ARG A 99 -28.24 -4.53 -16.95
N ILE A 100 -28.96 -3.51 -17.39
CA ILE A 100 -29.41 -2.41 -16.56
C ILE A 100 -30.91 -2.60 -16.29
N SER A 101 -31.34 -2.38 -15.05
CA SER A 101 -32.74 -2.51 -14.64
C SER A 101 -33.22 -1.23 -13.99
N GLY A 102 -34.49 -0.90 -14.17
CA GLY A 102 -35.10 0.31 -13.62
C GLY A 102 -35.66 1.19 -14.72
N THR A 103 -36.00 2.42 -14.37
CA THR A 103 -36.61 3.37 -15.29
C THR A 103 -35.76 4.63 -15.38
N GLY A 104 -35.53 5.13 -16.59
CA GLY A 104 -34.91 6.42 -16.85
C GLY A 104 -35.93 7.48 -17.28
N TRP A 105 -35.52 8.74 -17.37
CA TRP A 105 -36.37 9.86 -17.81
C TRP A 105 -35.69 10.73 -18.87
N LEU A 106 -36.46 11.54 -19.61
CA LEU A 106 -35.95 12.42 -20.68
C LEU A 106 -35.72 13.86 -20.20
N ALA A 107 -36.66 14.38 -19.41
CA ALA A 107 -36.52 15.68 -18.76
C ALA A 107 -37.30 15.71 -17.44
N SER A 108 -37.00 16.68 -16.60
CA SER A 108 -37.74 16.96 -15.38
C SER A 108 -37.92 18.47 -15.15
N PHE A 109 -38.94 18.84 -14.38
CA PHE A 109 -39.21 20.23 -13.96
C PHE A 109 -40.12 20.22 -12.74
N THR A 110 -40.27 21.36 -12.07
CA THR A 110 -41.13 21.48 -10.88
C THR A 110 -42.43 22.22 -11.16
N VAL A 111 -43.48 21.77 -10.49
CA VAL A 111 -44.78 22.41 -10.39
C VAL A 111 -44.98 22.81 -8.93
N ASN A 112 -45.33 24.07 -8.71
CA ASN A 112 -45.49 24.63 -7.37
C ASN A 112 -46.82 24.21 -6.70
N GLU A 113 -47.04 24.66 -5.46
CA GLU A 113 -48.25 24.35 -4.66
C GLU A 113 -49.57 24.78 -5.33
N ASN A 114 -49.52 25.73 -6.25
CA ASN A 114 -50.70 26.22 -6.98
C ASN A 114 -50.95 25.46 -8.28
N GLY A 115 -50.07 24.53 -8.66
CA GLY A 115 -50.15 23.83 -9.93
C GLY A 115 -49.49 24.59 -11.09
N CYS A 116 -48.70 25.63 -10.83
CA CYS A 116 -48.00 26.38 -11.88
C CYS A 116 -46.59 25.82 -12.13
N LEU A 117 -46.17 25.80 -13.39
CA LEU A 117 -44.80 25.43 -13.79
C LEU A 117 -43.79 26.45 -13.26
N SER A 118 -42.66 25.97 -12.77
CA SER A 118 -41.53 26.82 -12.39
C SER A 118 -40.58 26.99 -13.56
N ALA A 119 -40.44 28.21 -14.08
CA ALA A 119 -39.68 28.51 -15.31
C ALA A 119 -38.20 28.11 -15.21
N ASP A 120 -37.58 28.29 -14.04
CA ASP A 120 -36.15 28.04 -13.83
C ASP A 120 -35.84 26.59 -13.43
N SER A 121 -36.86 25.71 -13.39
CA SER A 121 -36.75 24.36 -12.83
C SER A 121 -36.41 23.26 -13.84
N TYR A 122 -36.30 23.58 -15.12
CA TYR A 122 -36.15 22.57 -16.16
C TYR A 122 -34.77 21.90 -16.11
N ALA A 123 -34.77 20.58 -16.16
CA ALA A 123 -33.58 19.75 -16.19
C ALA A 123 -33.71 18.72 -17.33
N PRO A 124 -33.14 19.01 -18.52
CA PRO A 124 -33.05 18.06 -19.62
C PRO A 124 -31.99 17.00 -19.32
N ALA A 125 -32.27 15.72 -19.58
CA ALA A 125 -31.26 14.68 -19.42
C ALA A 125 -30.18 14.80 -20.51
N SER A 126 -28.91 14.80 -20.09
CA SER A 126 -27.74 14.99 -20.97
C SER A 126 -27.70 14.00 -22.14
N TYR A 127 -28.03 12.73 -21.88
CA TYR A 127 -27.95 11.67 -22.89
C TYR A 127 -28.93 11.90 -24.05
N VAL A 128 -30.04 12.61 -23.83
CA VAL A 128 -31.03 12.91 -24.88
C VAL A 128 -30.42 13.82 -25.93
N TYR A 129 -29.86 14.94 -25.48
CA TYR A 129 -29.19 15.91 -26.35
C TYR A 129 -27.83 15.39 -26.87
N GLY A 130 -27.16 14.52 -26.11
CA GLY A 130 -25.97 13.80 -26.57
C GLY A 130 -26.31 12.86 -27.74
N THR A 131 -27.41 12.12 -27.63
CA THR A 131 -27.91 11.26 -28.71
C THR A 131 -28.35 12.07 -29.92
N GLN A 132 -28.96 13.25 -29.70
CA GLN A 132 -29.28 14.19 -30.77
C GLN A 132 -28.02 14.69 -31.50
N ALA A 133 -26.97 15.06 -30.77
CA ALA A 133 -25.73 15.49 -31.39
C ALA A 133 -25.13 14.36 -32.24
N LEU A 134 -25.09 13.13 -31.70
CA LEU A 134 -24.62 11.96 -32.44
C LEU A 134 -25.45 11.68 -33.70
N SER A 135 -26.78 11.81 -33.65
CA SER A 135 -27.63 11.56 -34.81
C SER A 135 -27.42 12.56 -35.95
N HIS A 136 -26.97 13.77 -35.64
CA HIS A 136 -26.62 14.80 -36.64
C HIS A 136 -25.12 14.80 -37.01
N GLY A 137 -24.31 13.89 -36.44
CA GLY A 137 -22.86 13.87 -36.65
C GLY A 137 -22.12 15.06 -36.03
N GLU A 138 -22.71 15.69 -35.01
CA GLU A 138 -22.17 16.85 -34.32
C GLU A 138 -21.29 16.46 -33.11
N PRO A 139 -20.27 17.26 -32.77
CA PRO A 139 -19.42 16.98 -31.61
C PRO A 139 -20.17 17.21 -30.30
N LEU A 140 -19.77 16.47 -29.26
CA LEU A 140 -20.31 16.58 -27.90
C LEU A 140 -19.77 17.78 -27.09
N ILE A 141 -18.95 18.64 -27.71
CA ILE A 141 -18.19 19.71 -27.02
C ILE A 141 -19.05 20.87 -26.50
N ASP A 142 -20.22 21.09 -27.10
CA ASP A 142 -21.12 22.20 -26.76
C ASP A 142 -22.42 21.70 -26.11
N LEU A 143 -22.39 20.51 -25.51
CA LEU A 143 -23.62 19.92 -24.96
C LEU A 143 -24.22 20.80 -23.85
N ASN A 144 -23.41 21.36 -22.95
CA ASN A 144 -23.94 22.22 -21.88
C ASN A 144 -24.65 23.46 -22.43
N ALA A 145 -24.16 24.04 -23.53
CA ALA A 145 -24.86 25.14 -24.20
C ALA A 145 -26.23 24.70 -24.76
N ARG A 146 -26.36 23.46 -25.24
CA ARG A 146 -27.65 22.89 -25.68
C ARG A 146 -28.59 22.68 -24.50
N LEU A 147 -28.09 22.16 -23.38
CA LEU A 147 -28.88 21.98 -22.16
C LEU A 147 -29.39 23.32 -21.62
N THR A 148 -28.53 24.35 -21.57
CA THR A 148 -28.92 25.71 -21.17
C THR A 148 -29.97 26.30 -22.11
N ARG A 149 -29.81 26.16 -23.42
CA ARG A 149 -30.82 26.60 -24.40
C ARG A 149 -32.17 25.92 -24.17
N ALA A 150 -32.19 24.61 -23.93
CA ALA A 150 -33.43 23.89 -23.65
C ALA A 150 -34.14 24.41 -22.38
N LYS A 151 -33.38 24.79 -21.34
CA LYS A 151 -33.92 25.44 -20.13
C LYS A 151 -34.53 26.81 -20.46
N GLU A 152 -33.81 27.64 -21.19
CA GLU A 152 -34.29 28.97 -21.61
C GLU A 152 -35.57 28.88 -22.45
N GLU A 153 -35.63 27.93 -23.40
CA GLU A 153 -36.80 27.70 -24.23
C GLU A 153 -38.01 27.23 -23.40
N PHE A 154 -37.79 26.37 -22.40
CA PHE A 154 -38.85 25.98 -21.45
C PHE A 154 -39.35 27.18 -20.64
N ALA A 155 -38.45 27.99 -20.07
CA ALA A 155 -38.80 29.19 -19.33
C ALA A 155 -39.65 30.16 -20.18
N GLN A 156 -39.28 30.35 -21.45
CA GLN A 156 -40.07 31.15 -22.39
C GLN A 156 -41.47 30.57 -22.66
N ARG A 157 -41.63 29.24 -22.67
CA ARG A 157 -42.95 28.60 -22.79
C ARG A 157 -43.77 28.79 -21.52
N CYS A 158 -43.18 28.63 -20.34
CA CYS A 158 -43.84 28.91 -19.05
C CYS A 158 -44.34 30.35 -18.95
N HIS A 159 -43.51 31.34 -19.30
CA HIS A 159 -43.92 32.75 -19.30
C HIS A 159 -45.09 33.02 -20.25
N ARG A 160 -45.08 32.41 -21.44
CA ARG A 160 -46.20 32.51 -22.40
C ARG A 160 -47.50 31.93 -21.82
N LEU A 161 -47.44 30.79 -21.14
CA LEU A 161 -48.61 30.14 -20.55
C LEU A 161 -49.23 30.99 -19.43
N VAL A 162 -48.40 31.59 -18.58
CA VAL A 162 -48.86 32.49 -17.50
C VAL A 162 -49.45 33.78 -18.05
N GLN A 163 -48.90 34.33 -19.14
CA GLN A 163 -49.47 35.52 -19.80
C GLN A 163 -50.83 35.27 -20.47
N LEU A 164 -51.08 34.05 -20.94
CA LEU A 164 -52.33 33.70 -21.62
C LEU A 164 -53.51 33.48 -20.65
N LYS A 165 -53.24 33.18 -19.37
CA LYS A 165 -54.27 32.85 -18.38
C LYS A 165 -53.83 33.26 -16.98
N GLU A 166 -54.50 34.25 -16.39
CA GLU A 166 -54.20 34.75 -15.02
C GLU A 166 -54.21 33.62 -13.97
N ASP A 167 -55.16 32.68 -14.05
CA ASP A 167 -55.23 31.48 -13.21
C ASP A 167 -54.69 30.23 -13.96
N TYR A 168 -53.48 30.30 -14.50
CA TYR A 168 -52.83 29.17 -15.14
C TYR A 168 -52.57 28.03 -14.14
N ARG A 169 -52.93 26.80 -14.52
CA ARG A 169 -52.56 25.56 -13.85
C ARG A 169 -52.13 24.55 -14.89
N CYS A 170 -51.01 23.88 -14.66
CA CYS A 170 -50.46 22.86 -15.52
C CYS A 170 -51.48 21.73 -15.71
N SER A 171 -51.82 21.46 -16.97
CA SER A 171 -52.74 20.41 -17.38
C SER A 171 -52.00 19.24 -18.02
N TRP A 172 -52.71 18.14 -18.28
CA TRP A 172 -52.17 17.04 -19.08
C TRP A 172 -51.75 17.45 -20.48
N LYS A 173 -52.43 18.44 -21.08
CA LYS A 173 -52.07 18.94 -22.40
C LYS A 173 -50.68 19.60 -22.37
N ASP A 174 -50.37 20.30 -21.30
CA ASP A 174 -49.06 20.95 -21.11
C ASP A 174 -47.97 19.89 -20.91
N LEU A 175 -48.21 18.91 -20.03
CA LEU A 175 -47.28 17.79 -19.82
C LEU A 175 -47.03 16.97 -21.09
N GLN A 176 -48.09 16.70 -21.86
CA GLN A 176 -48.00 15.98 -23.12
C GLN A 176 -47.24 16.79 -24.17
N SER A 177 -47.50 18.10 -24.28
CA SER A 177 -46.80 18.97 -25.23
C SER A 177 -45.29 18.99 -24.95
N GLU A 178 -44.89 19.09 -23.68
CA GLU A 178 -43.46 19.03 -23.30
C GLU A 178 -42.87 17.63 -23.50
N THR A 179 -43.63 16.57 -23.21
CA THR A 179 -43.22 15.18 -23.43
C THR A 179 -43.01 14.89 -24.91
N ASP A 180 -43.90 15.34 -25.78
CA ASP A 180 -43.81 15.14 -27.23
C ASP A 180 -42.67 15.98 -27.82
N LEU A 181 -42.43 17.20 -27.30
CA LEU A 181 -41.30 18.03 -27.69
C LEU A 181 -39.98 17.32 -27.42
N ILE A 182 -39.74 16.83 -26.21
CA ILE A 182 -38.47 16.16 -25.87
C ILE A 182 -38.35 14.82 -26.61
N ARG A 183 -39.45 14.10 -26.82
CA ARG A 183 -39.47 12.85 -27.59
C ARG A 183 -39.19 13.05 -29.07
N SER A 184 -39.51 14.22 -29.63
CA SER A 184 -39.25 14.53 -31.05
C SER A 184 -37.77 14.51 -31.42
N ILE A 185 -36.87 14.54 -30.42
CA ILE A 185 -35.43 14.37 -30.59
C ILE A 185 -35.08 12.96 -31.14
N PHE A 186 -35.89 11.95 -30.81
CA PHE A 186 -35.74 10.59 -31.33
C PHE A 186 -36.67 10.37 -32.52
N ALA A 187 -36.24 9.53 -33.47
CA ALA A 187 -37.09 9.18 -34.60
C ALA A 187 -38.31 8.35 -34.14
N HIS A 188 -39.46 8.51 -34.82
CA HIS A 188 -40.72 7.90 -34.37
C HIS A 188 -40.69 6.37 -34.41
N ASP A 189 -40.03 5.80 -35.42
CA ASP A 189 -39.81 4.37 -35.61
C ASP A 189 -38.94 3.76 -34.51
N GLU A 190 -37.99 4.53 -33.97
CA GLU A 190 -37.10 4.08 -32.90
C GLU A 190 -37.83 3.96 -31.56
N GLN A 191 -38.92 4.70 -31.40
CA GLN A 191 -39.68 4.76 -30.15
C GLN A 191 -40.76 3.67 -30.02
N ILE A 192 -40.95 2.85 -31.05
CA ILE A 192 -41.98 1.80 -31.08
C ILE A 192 -41.70 0.77 -29.97
N GLY A 193 -42.67 0.59 -29.07
CA GLY A 193 -42.59 -0.38 -27.96
C GLY A 193 -42.21 0.21 -26.59
N LEU A 194 -41.85 1.51 -26.51
CA LEU A 194 -41.59 2.18 -25.24
C LEU A 194 -42.90 2.52 -24.49
N ASP A 195 -43.02 2.04 -23.25
CA ASP A 195 -44.09 2.44 -22.32
C ASP A 195 -43.75 3.78 -21.64
N TRP A 196 -44.02 4.87 -22.36
CA TRP A 196 -43.81 6.24 -21.87
C TRP A 196 -44.75 6.57 -20.71
N ARG A 197 -44.17 6.98 -19.58
CA ARG A 197 -44.86 7.33 -18.35
C ARG A 197 -44.49 8.74 -17.90
N VAL A 198 -45.33 9.32 -17.05
CA VAL A 198 -44.99 10.51 -16.26
C VAL A 198 -44.84 10.06 -14.82
N VAL A 199 -43.77 10.47 -14.15
CA VAL A 199 -43.61 10.22 -12.70
C VAL A 199 -43.60 11.56 -12.00
N VAL A 200 -44.34 11.68 -10.90
CA VAL A 200 -44.37 12.89 -10.08
C VAL A 200 -43.93 12.56 -8.66
N ALA A 201 -42.87 13.22 -8.21
CA ALA A 201 -42.44 13.21 -6.82
C ALA A 201 -43.02 14.43 -6.11
N THR A 202 -43.99 14.20 -5.22
CA THR A 202 -44.64 15.24 -4.42
C THR A 202 -43.98 15.32 -3.06
N LYS A 203 -43.33 16.43 -2.75
CA LYS A 203 -42.63 16.68 -1.50
C LYS A 203 -43.38 17.69 -0.64
N ARG A 204 -43.59 17.35 0.63
CA ARG A 204 -44.15 18.22 1.66
C ARG A 204 -43.04 18.98 2.39
N LEU A 205 -43.14 20.31 2.41
CA LEU A 205 -42.17 21.20 3.07
C LEU A 205 -42.88 22.16 4.04
N PRO A 206 -42.28 22.46 5.21
CA PRO A 206 -42.78 23.52 6.08
C PRO A 206 -42.50 24.91 5.46
N ARG A 207 -43.50 25.81 5.49
CA ARG A 207 -43.42 27.12 4.79
C ARG A 207 -42.20 27.99 5.13
N LYS A 208 -41.64 27.89 6.36
CA LYS A 208 -40.46 28.68 6.77
C LYS A 208 -39.14 28.29 6.08
N LYS A 209 -39.03 27.09 5.49
CA LYS A 209 -37.77 26.58 4.88
C LYS A 209 -37.80 26.51 3.35
N ALA A 210 -38.93 26.81 2.73
CA ALA A 210 -39.17 26.43 1.34
C ALA A 210 -38.38 27.23 0.30
N LEU A 211 -38.04 28.49 0.57
CA LEU A 211 -37.38 29.36 -0.43
C LEU A 211 -35.93 28.95 -0.72
N GLU A 212 -35.18 28.45 0.29
CA GLU A 212 -33.79 27.99 0.11
C GLU A 212 -33.71 26.56 -0.48
N ASP A 213 -34.68 25.70 -0.18
CA ASP A 213 -34.68 24.28 -0.61
C ASP A 213 -35.07 24.11 -2.11
N ILE A 214 -35.88 25.03 -2.67
CA ILE A 214 -36.35 24.96 -4.07
C ILE A 214 -35.19 25.12 -5.08
N GLU A 215 -34.34 26.12 -4.89
CA GLU A 215 -33.18 26.36 -5.77
C GLU A 215 -32.14 25.24 -5.68
N GLN A 216 -31.99 24.62 -4.50
CA GLN A 216 -31.08 23.50 -4.31
C GLN A 216 -31.59 22.24 -5.05
N GLU A 217 -32.88 21.90 -4.97
CA GLU A 217 -33.43 20.69 -5.59
C GLU A 217 -33.32 20.67 -7.13
N VAL A 218 -33.54 21.81 -7.79
CA VAL A 218 -33.43 21.92 -9.25
C VAL A 218 -32.00 21.66 -9.74
N ASN A 219 -30.99 22.08 -8.95
CA ASN A 219 -29.58 21.90 -9.29
C ASN A 219 -29.09 20.45 -9.15
N TYR A 220 -29.78 19.59 -8.40
CA TYR A 220 -29.39 18.18 -8.19
C TYR A 220 -29.79 17.22 -9.34
N LEU A 221 -30.62 17.67 -10.28
CA LEU A 221 -31.19 16.80 -11.31
C LEU A 221 -30.34 16.70 -12.59
N ASN A 222 -29.39 17.61 -12.79
CA ASN A 222 -28.40 17.53 -13.88
C ASN A 222 -27.06 17.01 -13.35
N SER A 223 -26.22 16.49 -14.25
CA SER A 223 -24.86 16.10 -13.89
C SER A 223 -24.10 17.29 -13.29
N PHE A 224 -23.57 17.09 -12.08
CA PHE A 224 -22.70 18.06 -11.41
C PHE A 224 -21.31 18.15 -12.07
N TYR A 225 -20.93 17.16 -12.88
CA TYR A 225 -19.57 17.03 -13.39
C TYR A 225 -19.36 17.62 -14.78
N LEU A 226 -20.42 17.76 -15.59
CA LEU A 226 -20.27 18.13 -17.01
C LEU A 226 -19.62 19.52 -17.21
N ASP A 227 -20.04 20.53 -16.45
CA ASP A 227 -19.45 21.88 -16.55
C ASP A 227 -17.98 21.90 -16.13
N ASP A 228 -17.64 21.16 -15.07
CA ASP A 228 -16.27 21.02 -14.59
C ASP A 228 -15.39 20.28 -15.60
N LEU A 229 -15.89 19.20 -16.21
CA LEU A 229 -15.18 18.43 -17.23
C LEU A 229 -14.93 19.25 -18.51
N ASP A 230 -15.92 20.03 -18.98
CA ASP A 230 -15.74 20.92 -20.13
C ASP A 230 -14.76 22.05 -19.83
N LYS A 231 -14.76 22.59 -18.61
CA LYS A 231 -13.76 23.56 -18.16
C LYS A 231 -12.36 22.95 -18.16
N MET A 232 -12.19 21.73 -17.64
CA MET A 232 -10.91 21.01 -17.64
C MET A 232 -10.44 20.69 -19.06
N LEU A 233 -11.34 20.31 -19.96
CA LEU A 233 -11.02 20.09 -21.39
C LEU A 233 -10.56 21.37 -22.07
N LYS A 234 -11.24 22.50 -21.86
CA LYS A 234 -10.81 23.82 -22.36
C LYS A 234 -9.41 24.16 -21.85
N GLN A 235 -9.16 23.97 -20.56
CA GLN A 235 -7.85 24.18 -19.94
C GLN A 235 -6.76 23.30 -20.58
N SER A 236 -7.05 22.00 -20.79
CA SER A 236 -6.13 21.06 -21.46
C SER A 236 -5.82 21.46 -22.91
N SER A 237 -6.86 21.85 -23.68
CA SER A 237 -6.73 22.26 -25.08
C SER A 237 -5.86 23.52 -25.24
N LEU A 238 -5.90 24.42 -24.25
CA LEU A 238 -5.08 25.63 -24.18
C LEU A 238 -3.67 25.35 -23.60
N SER A 239 -3.32 24.09 -23.32
CA SER A 239 -2.07 23.68 -22.67
C SER A 239 -1.81 24.40 -21.34
N GLN A 240 -2.88 24.73 -20.61
CA GLN A 240 -2.79 25.34 -19.29
C GLN A 240 -2.60 24.24 -18.23
N PRO A 241 -1.70 24.44 -17.26
CA PRO A 241 -1.42 23.43 -16.23
C PRO A 241 -2.62 23.24 -15.31
N PHE A 242 -2.89 22.00 -14.90
CA PHE A 242 -3.87 21.71 -13.85
C PHE A 242 -3.29 21.96 -12.46
N GLY A 243 -4.17 21.99 -11.45
CA GLY A 243 -3.74 21.93 -10.05
C GLY A 243 -2.95 20.65 -9.76
N GLN A 244 -2.13 20.67 -8.69
CA GLN A 244 -1.22 19.56 -8.37
C GLN A 244 -1.95 18.22 -8.20
N ALA A 245 -3.13 18.21 -7.56
CA ALA A 245 -3.90 16.99 -7.32
C ALA A 245 -4.37 16.32 -8.62
N LEU A 246 -5.02 17.09 -9.51
CA LEU A 246 -5.49 16.57 -10.81
C LEU A 246 -4.32 16.18 -11.71
N SER A 247 -3.24 16.97 -11.74
CA SER A 247 -2.02 16.64 -12.48
C SER A 247 -1.41 15.32 -12.00
N THR A 248 -1.39 15.08 -10.69
CA THR A 248 -0.88 13.84 -10.10
C THR A 248 -1.80 12.65 -10.39
N TYR A 249 -3.13 12.88 -10.40
CA TYR A 249 -4.13 11.84 -10.67
C TYR A 249 -4.11 11.38 -12.13
N LEU A 250 -4.08 12.31 -13.07
CA LEU A 250 -3.92 12.01 -14.50
C LEU A 250 -2.54 11.39 -14.77
N GLY A 251 -1.53 11.83 -14.03
CA GLY A 251 -0.20 11.25 -14.05
C GLY A 251 0.55 11.54 -15.35
N ALA A 252 1.69 10.89 -15.53
CA ALA A 252 2.38 10.89 -16.81
C ALA A 252 1.84 9.75 -17.69
N SER A 253 1.89 9.97 -19.01
CA SER A 253 1.64 8.93 -20.01
C SER A 253 2.30 7.61 -19.60
N ILE A 254 1.53 6.53 -19.55
CA ILE A 254 2.03 5.23 -19.06
C ILE A 254 3.06 4.69 -20.04
N ILE A 255 4.33 4.65 -19.62
CA ILE A 255 5.38 3.97 -20.39
C ILE A 255 5.33 2.47 -20.02
N HIS A 256 4.64 1.68 -20.83
CA HIS A 256 4.40 0.25 -20.57
C HIS A 256 5.70 -0.54 -20.29
N ASP A 257 6.78 -0.25 -21.02
CA ASP A 257 8.08 -0.92 -20.85
C ASP A 257 8.77 -0.60 -19.52
N LYS A 258 8.32 0.44 -18.81
CA LYS A 258 8.82 0.78 -17.46
C LYS A 258 7.97 0.19 -16.34
N ARG A 259 6.89 -0.55 -16.65
CA ARG A 259 6.10 -1.22 -15.63
C ARG A 259 6.89 -2.39 -15.05
N ILE A 260 6.92 -2.44 -13.73
CA ILE A 260 7.65 -3.46 -12.98
C ILE A 260 6.63 -4.41 -12.36
N ASP A 261 6.70 -5.67 -12.77
CA ASP A 261 5.98 -6.75 -12.07
C ASP A 261 6.76 -7.12 -10.82
N ILE A 262 6.37 -6.55 -9.68
CA ILE A 262 7.05 -6.77 -8.40
C ILE A 262 6.96 -8.23 -7.93
N LEU A 263 6.02 -9.04 -8.43
CA LEU A 263 5.96 -10.47 -8.10
C LEU A 263 7.03 -11.27 -8.84
N LYS A 264 7.55 -10.77 -9.96
CA LYS A 264 8.65 -11.37 -10.72
C LYS A 264 10.00 -10.72 -10.42
N ASN A 265 10.00 -9.47 -9.98
CA ASN A 265 11.21 -8.74 -9.63
C ASN A 265 11.50 -8.85 -8.13
N HIS A 266 12.24 -9.90 -7.76
CA HIS A 266 12.61 -10.19 -6.38
C HIS A 266 13.42 -9.07 -5.71
N GLU A 267 14.25 -8.36 -6.47
CA GLU A 267 15.04 -7.25 -5.94
C GLU A 267 14.13 -6.11 -5.45
N ILE A 268 13.14 -5.75 -6.26
CA ILE A 268 12.21 -4.66 -5.95
C ILE A 268 11.23 -5.09 -4.84
N MET A 269 10.68 -6.30 -4.90
CA MET A 269 9.87 -6.82 -3.81
C MET A 269 10.67 -6.84 -2.50
N GLY A 270 11.88 -7.38 -2.52
CA GLY A 270 12.77 -7.42 -1.36
C GLY A 270 13.06 -6.04 -0.77
N LYS A 271 13.26 -5.02 -1.61
CA LYS A 271 13.41 -3.62 -1.17
C LYS A 271 12.15 -3.09 -0.50
N LEU A 272 10.95 -3.44 -0.97
CA LEU A 272 9.70 -3.00 -0.37
C LEU A 272 9.46 -3.62 1.01
N VAL A 273 9.73 -4.92 1.16
CA VAL A 273 9.42 -5.68 2.39
C VAL A 273 10.61 -5.95 3.30
N CYS A 274 11.75 -5.28 3.06
CA CYS A 274 12.93 -5.45 3.90
C CYS A 274 12.65 -5.04 5.35
N ALA A 275 13.43 -5.59 6.29
CA ALA A 275 13.23 -5.37 7.71
C ALA A 275 13.33 -3.89 8.11
N ALA A 276 14.14 -3.11 7.41
CA ALA A 276 14.26 -1.66 7.61
C ALA A 276 12.94 -0.91 7.33
N ASN A 277 12.10 -1.44 6.43
CA ASN A 277 10.83 -0.87 6.00
C ASN A 277 9.61 -1.46 6.73
N LEU A 278 9.83 -2.33 7.72
CA LEU A 278 8.74 -2.91 8.52
C LEU A 278 8.05 -1.79 9.33
N PRO A 279 6.75 -1.50 9.15
CA PRO A 279 6.08 -0.44 9.90
C PRO A 279 6.15 -0.66 11.42
N ILE A 280 6.39 0.40 12.19
CA ILE A 280 6.56 0.27 13.65
C ILE A 280 5.26 -0.11 14.39
N ALA A 281 4.11 0.11 13.77
CA ALA A 281 2.80 -0.18 14.32
C ALA A 281 2.04 -1.10 13.37
N ARG A 282 1.04 -1.77 13.91
CA ARG A 282 0.01 -2.47 13.15
C ARG A 282 -1.31 -2.36 13.90
N TRP A 283 -2.40 -2.60 13.20
CA TRP A 283 -3.68 -2.73 13.87
C TRP A 283 -3.68 -3.95 14.80
N PRO A 284 -4.29 -3.86 16.00
CA PRO A 284 -4.27 -4.90 17.04
C PRO A 284 -5.20 -6.09 16.72
N ASN A 285 -5.02 -6.68 15.53
CA ASN A 285 -5.60 -7.96 15.14
C ASN A 285 -4.77 -9.13 15.70
N ALA A 286 -5.27 -10.36 15.55
CA ALA A 286 -4.59 -11.57 15.98
C ALA A 286 -3.15 -11.63 15.42
N PRO A 287 -2.10 -11.67 16.27
CA PRO A 287 -0.70 -11.58 15.78
C PRO A 287 -0.24 -12.81 14.98
N ASP A 288 -0.95 -13.93 15.06
CA ASP A 288 -0.76 -15.13 14.24
C ASP A 288 -1.28 -14.97 12.80
N ARG A 289 -1.95 -13.84 12.51
CA ARG A 289 -2.46 -13.47 11.18
C ARG A 289 -1.77 -12.20 10.66
N PRO A 290 -0.50 -12.28 10.23
CA PRO A 290 0.19 -11.18 9.59
C PRO A 290 -0.39 -10.87 8.19
N LEU A 291 -0.10 -9.67 7.70
CA LEU A 291 -0.33 -9.33 6.28
C LEU A 291 0.53 -10.23 5.40
N VAL A 292 -0.01 -10.69 4.28
CA VAL A 292 0.76 -11.46 3.28
C VAL A 292 1.72 -10.57 2.51
N LEU A 293 2.72 -11.16 1.83
CA LEU A 293 3.83 -10.48 1.15
C LEU A 293 3.41 -9.23 0.35
N ALA A 294 2.41 -9.36 -0.53
CA ALA A 294 1.96 -8.24 -1.36
C ALA A 294 1.28 -7.13 -0.54
N GLN A 295 0.55 -7.48 0.53
CA GLN A 295 -0.05 -6.49 1.43
C GLN A 295 1.02 -5.79 2.26
N GLN A 296 2.03 -6.51 2.75
CA GLN A 296 3.20 -5.91 3.42
C GLN A 296 3.90 -4.92 2.51
N ALA A 297 4.14 -5.30 1.24
CA ALA A 297 4.77 -4.44 0.25
C ALA A 297 3.97 -3.16 0.03
N VAL A 298 2.64 -3.24 -0.06
CA VAL A 298 1.79 -2.05 -0.23
C VAL A 298 1.82 -1.15 1.00
N VAL A 299 1.70 -1.67 2.23
CA VAL A 299 1.73 -0.84 3.44
C VAL A 299 3.09 -0.14 3.57
N ALA A 300 4.19 -0.88 3.36
CA ALA A 300 5.54 -0.30 3.38
C ALA A 300 5.73 0.73 2.26
N HIS A 301 5.19 0.48 1.07
CA HIS A 301 5.26 1.43 -0.04
C HIS A 301 4.48 2.72 0.24
N ILE A 302 3.29 2.62 0.83
CA ILE A 302 2.48 3.76 1.27
C ILE A 302 3.27 4.60 2.28
N GLU A 303 3.82 3.97 3.32
CA GLU A 303 4.59 4.69 4.35
C GLU A 303 5.81 5.38 3.72
N ASN A 304 6.60 4.67 2.93
CA ASN A 304 7.83 5.23 2.36
C ASN A 304 7.58 6.30 1.29
N SER A 305 6.46 6.21 0.55
CA SER A 305 6.18 7.11 -0.57
C SER A 305 5.33 8.31 -0.19
N LEU A 306 4.54 8.27 0.89
CA LEU A 306 3.57 9.32 1.22
C LEU A 306 3.80 9.98 2.58
N LYS A 307 4.71 9.48 3.42
CA LYS A 307 4.90 10.01 4.79
C LYS A 307 5.42 11.45 4.84
N ASN A 308 6.31 11.83 3.93
CA ASN A 308 7.00 13.13 3.93
C ASN A 308 6.76 13.94 2.65
N GLN A 309 5.82 13.50 1.80
CA GLN A 309 5.54 14.14 0.51
C GLN A 309 4.11 13.88 0.07
N ASP A 310 3.55 14.85 -0.65
CA ASP A 310 2.25 14.70 -1.30
C ASP A 310 2.32 13.66 -2.42
N GLY A 311 1.28 12.86 -2.56
CA GLY A 311 1.23 11.87 -3.63
C GLY A 311 -0.09 11.11 -3.69
N ILE A 312 -0.24 10.32 -4.76
CA ILE A 312 -1.38 9.43 -4.98
C ILE A 312 -0.84 8.04 -5.26
N LEU A 313 -1.39 7.04 -4.60
CA LEU A 313 -1.02 5.64 -4.77
C LEU A 313 -2.29 4.81 -4.99
N GLY A 314 -2.39 4.17 -6.16
CA GLY A 314 -3.48 3.28 -6.49
C GLY A 314 -3.23 1.87 -5.95
N VAL A 315 -4.13 1.36 -5.11
CA VAL A 315 -4.09 -0.02 -4.61
C VAL A 315 -5.26 -0.80 -5.18
N ASN A 316 -4.97 -1.68 -6.13
CA ASN A 316 -5.96 -2.58 -6.70
C ASN A 316 -6.00 -3.89 -5.90
N GLY A 317 -7.20 -4.32 -5.53
CA GLY A 317 -7.41 -5.62 -4.89
C GLY A 317 -8.75 -6.20 -5.34
N PRO A 318 -8.80 -7.44 -5.87
CA PRO A 318 -10.05 -8.16 -6.11
C PRO A 318 -10.93 -8.29 -4.84
N PRO A 319 -12.23 -8.66 -4.97
CA PRO A 319 -13.05 -9.01 -3.81
C PRO A 319 -12.39 -10.08 -2.94
N GLY A 320 -12.45 -9.94 -1.61
CA GLY A 320 -11.88 -10.91 -0.67
C GLY A 320 -10.37 -10.79 -0.37
N THR A 321 -9.62 -9.88 -1.00
CA THR A 321 -8.16 -9.76 -0.81
C THR A 321 -7.72 -8.94 0.42
N GLY A 322 -8.60 -8.75 1.41
CA GLY A 322 -8.24 -8.07 2.66
C GLY A 322 -7.93 -6.57 2.56
N LYS A 323 -8.55 -5.83 1.62
CA LYS A 323 -8.35 -4.38 1.46
C LYS A 323 -8.57 -3.58 2.76
N THR A 324 -9.60 -3.93 3.52
CA THR A 324 -9.88 -3.29 4.82
C THR A 324 -8.79 -3.60 5.85
N THR A 325 -8.25 -4.83 5.85
CA THR A 325 -7.14 -5.22 6.74
C THR A 325 -5.88 -4.41 6.45
N LEU A 326 -5.57 -4.19 5.17
CA LEU A 326 -4.47 -3.32 4.73
C LEU A 326 -4.70 -1.88 5.21
N LEU A 327 -5.91 -1.35 5.05
CA LEU A 327 -6.27 0.00 5.49
C LEU A 327 -6.11 0.17 7.01
N CYS A 328 -6.46 -0.85 7.82
CA CYS A 328 -6.27 -0.83 9.27
C CYS A 328 -4.81 -0.59 9.67
N ASP A 329 -3.84 -1.25 9.01
CA ASP A 329 -2.42 -1.07 9.31
C ASP A 329 -1.89 0.30 8.87
N VAL A 330 -2.42 0.86 7.78
CA VAL A 330 -2.14 2.25 7.38
C VAL A 330 -2.66 3.24 8.43
N ILE A 331 -3.90 3.05 8.89
CA ILE A 331 -4.50 3.89 9.95
C ILE A 331 -3.67 3.80 11.23
N ALA A 332 -3.25 2.60 11.63
CA ALA A 332 -2.42 2.39 12.82
C ALA A 332 -1.10 3.17 12.72
N THR A 333 -0.44 3.11 11.56
CA THR A 333 0.81 3.85 11.29
C THR A 333 0.62 5.36 11.42
N VAL A 334 -0.43 5.92 10.81
CA VAL A 334 -0.74 7.36 10.85
C VAL A 334 -1.05 7.84 12.28
N ILE A 335 -1.86 7.08 13.02
CA ILE A 335 -2.21 7.41 14.42
C ILE A 335 -0.96 7.34 15.32
N THR A 336 -0.11 6.33 15.13
CA THR A 336 1.13 6.22 15.91
C THR A 336 2.13 7.32 15.57
N ASP A 337 2.21 7.78 14.33
CA ASP A 337 3.05 8.93 13.98
C ASP A 337 2.64 10.21 14.73
N ARG A 338 1.32 10.46 14.82
CA ARG A 338 0.78 11.54 15.68
C ARG A 338 1.17 11.34 17.14
N ALA A 339 1.02 10.13 17.67
CA ALA A 339 1.33 9.84 19.08
C ALA A 339 2.83 10.02 19.39
N LYS A 340 3.73 9.73 18.44
CA LYS A 340 5.16 10.05 18.58
C LYS A 340 5.39 11.54 18.76
N ARG A 341 4.71 12.40 18.00
CA ARG A 341 4.81 13.85 18.15
C ARG A 341 4.26 14.32 19.50
N ILE A 342 3.14 13.75 19.96
CA ILE A 342 2.59 14.00 21.30
C ILE A 342 3.58 13.56 22.39
N SER A 343 4.24 12.40 22.22
CA SER A 343 5.23 11.90 23.18
C SER A 343 6.44 12.81 23.34
N ALA A 344 6.74 13.64 22.32
CA ALA A 344 7.84 14.61 22.39
C ALA A 344 7.52 15.82 23.29
N LEU A 345 6.25 16.05 23.65
CA LEU A 345 5.85 17.14 24.55
C LEU A 345 6.36 16.90 25.97
N SER A 346 6.63 17.97 26.72
CA SER A 346 7.01 17.89 28.13
C SER A 346 5.81 17.64 29.04
N THR A 347 4.65 18.20 28.71
CA THR A 347 3.40 18.07 29.46
C THR A 347 2.23 17.92 28.48
N PRO A 348 1.11 17.29 28.89
CA PRO A 348 -0.04 17.08 27.99
C PRO A 348 -0.65 18.40 27.50
N GLU A 349 -0.67 19.45 28.32
CA GLU A 349 -1.30 20.75 27.99
C GLU A 349 -0.56 21.48 26.85
N ALA A 350 0.72 21.12 26.61
CA ALA A 350 1.53 21.69 25.54
C ALA A 350 1.00 21.36 24.12
N ILE A 351 -0.02 20.49 24.01
CA ILE A 351 -0.76 20.28 22.76
C ILE A 351 -1.55 21.53 22.33
N PHE A 352 -1.86 22.43 23.25
CA PHE A 352 -2.67 23.62 23.00
C PHE A 352 -1.80 24.89 22.87
N LYS A 353 -2.15 25.73 21.89
CA LYS A 353 -1.68 27.11 21.77
C LYS A 353 -2.39 28.00 22.80
N GLN A 354 -1.90 29.23 22.95
CA GLN A 354 -2.54 30.23 23.79
C GLN A 354 -4.01 30.45 23.39
N PRO A 355 -4.94 30.58 24.36
CA PRO A 355 -6.35 30.72 24.05
C PRO A 355 -6.65 31.99 23.25
N ILE A 356 -7.54 31.86 22.27
CA ILE A 356 -8.07 32.94 21.45
C ILE A 356 -9.58 33.12 21.71
N GLN A 357 -10.09 34.31 21.43
CA GLN A 357 -11.53 34.58 21.47
C GLN A 357 -12.13 34.36 20.07
N LEU A 358 -13.08 33.43 19.95
CA LEU A 358 -13.78 33.15 18.70
C LEU A 358 -15.27 33.03 18.98
N MET A 359 -16.09 33.84 18.28
CA MET A 359 -17.56 33.83 18.42
C MET A 359 -18.06 33.94 19.88
N GLY A 360 -17.42 34.81 20.69
CA GLY A 360 -17.76 35.01 22.09
C GLY A 360 -17.34 33.87 23.04
N ARG A 361 -16.64 32.84 22.54
CA ARG A 361 -16.11 31.73 23.34
C ARG A 361 -14.59 31.76 23.37
N ARG A 362 -14.02 31.31 24.50
CA ARG A 362 -12.57 31.12 24.65
C ARG A 362 -12.20 29.74 24.09
N PHE A 363 -11.29 29.70 23.13
CA PHE A 363 -10.88 28.48 22.42
C PHE A 363 -9.36 28.35 22.47
N SER A 364 -8.85 27.16 22.76
CA SER A 364 -7.41 26.86 22.74
C SER A 364 -7.10 26.04 21.49
N PRO A 365 -6.49 26.63 20.44
CA PRO A 365 -6.16 25.90 19.22
C PRO A 365 -5.13 24.80 19.47
N ILE A 366 -5.19 23.71 18.71
CA ILE A 366 -4.16 22.66 18.75
C ILE A 366 -2.89 23.16 18.02
N VAL A 367 -1.71 22.76 18.48
CA VAL A 367 -0.44 22.97 17.78
C VAL A 367 -0.46 22.22 16.44
N GLU A 368 -0.32 22.95 15.34
CA GLU A 368 -0.56 22.43 13.99
C GLU A 368 0.42 21.31 13.64
N GLU A 369 1.68 21.46 14.02
CA GLU A 369 2.76 20.50 13.77
C GLU A 369 2.48 19.11 14.38
N LEU A 370 1.68 19.05 15.45
CA LEU A 370 1.29 17.79 16.08
C LEU A 370 0.26 17.01 15.27
N VAL A 371 -0.59 17.70 14.49
CA VAL A 371 -1.69 17.08 13.73
C VAL A 371 -1.48 17.07 12.22
N ARG A 372 -0.55 17.89 11.70
CA ARG A 372 -0.19 17.95 10.27
C ARG A 372 0.11 16.55 9.72
N ASP A 373 -0.37 16.24 8.52
CA ASP A 373 -0.13 14.97 7.81
C ASP A 373 -0.59 13.70 8.57
N SER A 374 -1.38 13.85 9.63
CA SER A 374 -1.92 12.71 10.40
C SER A 374 -3.44 12.63 10.39
N SER A 375 -4.11 13.53 9.67
CA SER A 375 -5.56 13.52 9.48
C SER A 375 -5.95 12.51 8.41
N ILE A 376 -7.00 11.75 8.67
CA ILE A 376 -7.48 10.69 7.77
C ILE A 376 -8.88 11.04 7.31
N VAL A 377 -9.08 11.09 5.99
CA VAL A 377 -10.40 11.24 5.37
C VAL A 377 -10.67 10.00 4.54
N VAL A 378 -11.74 9.28 4.85
CA VAL A 378 -12.22 8.15 4.06
C VAL A 378 -13.42 8.65 3.25
N SER A 379 -13.35 8.52 1.92
CA SER A 379 -14.43 8.91 1.01
C SER A 379 -14.73 7.80 0.00
N SER A 380 -15.97 7.77 -0.48
CA SER A 380 -16.43 6.89 -1.55
C SER A 380 -17.65 7.53 -2.21
N ASN A 381 -17.86 7.25 -3.49
CA ASN A 381 -19.11 7.53 -4.19
C ASN A 381 -20.26 6.61 -3.72
N ASN A 382 -19.98 5.60 -2.89
CA ASN A 382 -20.97 4.73 -2.27
C ASN A 382 -21.06 5.00 -0.76
N ASN A 383 -22.14 5.67 -0.33
CA ASN A 383 -22.40 5.97 1.07
C ASN A 383 -22.41 4.72 1.97
N ASN A 384 -22.85 3.56 1.46
CA ASN A 384 -22.84 2.31 2.23
C ASN A 384 -21.40 1.81 2.46
N ALA A 385 -20.50 2.00 1.48
CA ALA A 385 -19.10 1.59 1.63
C ALA A 385 -18.39 2.38 2.74
N VAL A 386 -18.57 3.71 2.76
CA VAL A 386 -18.03 4.57 3.84
C VAL A 386 -18.66 4.21 5.18
N LYS A 387 -19.99 4.02 5.22
CA LYS A 387 -20.69 3.62 6.44
C LYS A 387 -20.13 2.32 7.02
N ASN A 388 -19.92 1.30 6.19
CA ASN A 388 -19.38 0.01 6.64
C ASN A 388 -17.98 0.18 7.22
N ILE A 389 -17.07 0.89 6.55
CA ILE A 389 -15.72 1.15 7.08
C ILE A 389 -15.78 1.92 8.40
N SER A 390 -16.57 3.00 8.47
CA SER A 390 -16.69 3.83 9.67
C SER A 390 -17.34 3.12 10.87
N GLN A 391 -18.15 2.08 10.63
CA GLN A 391 -18.78 1.26 11.68
C GLN A 391 -17.96 0.03 12.04
N GLU A 392 -17.15 -0.48 11.10
CA GLU A 392 -16.26 -1.61 11.35
C GLU A 392 -15.08 -1.22 12.25
N LEU A 393 -14.37 -0.12 11.97
CA LEU A 393 -13.16 0.27 12.72
C LEU A 393 -13.38 0.36 14.24
N PRO A 394 -14.50 0.94 14.74
CA PRO A 394 -14.78 1.01 16.18
C PRO A 394 -15.29 -0.29 16.80
N ALA A 395 -15.72 -1.27 16.01
CA ALA A 395 -16.36 -2.48 16.51
C ALA A 395 -15.36 -3.43 17.18
N THR A 396 -15.70 -4.01 18.33
CA THR A 396 -14.80 -4.90 19.08
C THR A 396 -14.38 -6.13 18.27
N SER A 397 -15.17 -6.53 17.27
CA SER A 397 -14.82 -7.60 16.32
C SER A 397 -13.57 -7.32 15.47
N LYS A 398 -13.10 -6.07 15.41
CA LYS A 398 -11.84 -5.66 14.77
C LYS A 398 -10.65 -5.64 15.73
N LEU A 399 -10.79 -6.16 16.94
CA LEU A 399 -9.76 -6.20 17.95
C LEU A 399 -9.55 -7.66 18.38
N ASP A 400 -8.30 -8.09 18.52
CA ASP A 400 -8.04 -9.39 19.13
C ASP A 400 -8.40 -9.35 20.63
N LYS A 401 -8.97 -10.46 21.14
CA LYS A 401 -9.39 -10.58 22.54
C LYS A 401 -8.28 -10.24 23.53
N ARG A 402 -7.02 -10.52 23.18
CA ARG A 402 -5.86 -10.22 24.05
C ARG A 402 -5.64 -8.72 24.29
N TYR A 403 -6.23 -7.85 23.47
CA TYR A 403 -6.05 -6.40 23.54
C TYR A 403 -7.31 -5.63 23.99
N GLU A 404 -8.45 -6.32 24.18
CA GLU A 404 -9.75 -5.67 24.44
C GLU A 404 -9.73 -4.70 25.62
N THR A 405 -9.14 -5.10 26.74
CA THR A 405 -9.13 -4.29 27.96
C THR A 405 -8.22 -3.06 27.84
N ASP A 406 -7.05 -3.23 27.22
CA ASP A 406 -6.05 -2.16 27.13
C ASP A 406 -6.34 -1.17 26.00
N SER A 407 -7.21 -1.51 25.04
CA SER A 407 -7.41 -0.66 23.85
C SER A 407 -8.56 0.33 23.98
N LEU A 408 -9.31 0.34 25.09
CA LEU A 408 -10.52 1.15 25.23
C LEU A 408 -10.27 2.65 25.00
N TYR A 409 -10.91 3.20 23.96
CA TYR A 409 -10.71 4.58 23.52
C TYR A 409 -12.05 5.34 23.47
N PHE A 410 -12.49 5.87 24.61
CA PHE A 410 -13.82 6.50 24.76
C PHE A 410 -14.94 5.53 24.31
N SER A 411 -14.84 4.26 24.72
CA SER A 411 -15.75 3.16 24.34
C SER A 411 -17.19 3.45 24.75
N GLU A 412 -17.39 4.18 25.84
CA GLU A 412 -18.70 4.58 26.36
C GLU A 412 -19.41 5.54 25.40
N VAL A 413 -18.65 6.48 24.82
CA VAL A 413 -19.19 7.48 23.88
C VAL A 413 -19.56 6.83 22.56
N ILE A 414 -18.66 6.01 22.00
CA ILE A 414 -18.95 5.31 20.73
C ILE A 414 -20.10 4.32 20.88
N SER A 415 -20.26 3.67 22.04
CA SER A 415 -21.43 2.81 22.30
C SER A 415 -22.73 3.60 22.23
N GLY A 416 -22.76 4.82 22.79
CA GLY A 416 -23.90 5.72 22.65
C GLY A 416 -24.14 6.20 21.22
N VAL A 417 -23.07 6.45 20.45
CA VAL A 417 -23.17 6.79 19.01
C VAL A 417 -23.75 5.62 18.22
N PHE A 418 -23.27 4.40 18.45
CA PHE A 418 -23.75 3.19 17.78
C PHE A 418 -25.21 2.90 18.10
N ASP A 419 -25.62 3.10 19.36
CA ASP A 419 -27.02 2.97 19.74
C ASP A 419 -27.90 4.00 19.03
N SER A 420 -27.50 5.28 19.06
CA SER A 420 -28.22 6.37 18.41
C SER A 420 -28.29 6.23 16.87
N GLN A 421 -27.30 5.56 16.28
CA GLN A 421 -27.25 5.25 14.84
C GLN A 421 -27.83 3.87 14.49
N ARG A 422 -28.32 3.10 15.47
CA ARG A 422 -28.86 1.75 15.31
C ARG A 422 -27.88 0.79 14.62
N VAL A 423 -26.62 0.83 15.06
CA VAL A 423 -25.59 -0.12 14.62
C VAL A 423 -25.74 -1.40 15.42
N GLN A 424 -26.52 -2.34 14.88
CA GLN A 424 -27.01 -3.51 15.60
C GLN A 424 -26.55 -4.83 14.98
N ASP A 425 -26.51 -5.89 15.80
CA ASP A 425 -26.33 -7.27 15.37
C ASP A 425 -27.64 -7.89 14.83
N GLU A 426 -27.59 -9.17 14.49
CA GLU A 426 -28.74 -9.94 13.99
C GLU A 426 -29.92 -9.99 14.99
N ASN A 427 -29.65 -9.78 16.29
CA ASN A 427 -30.64 -9.77 17.36
C ASN A 427 -31.17 -8.36 17.67
N GLN A 428 -30.91 -7.37 16.80
CA GLN A 428 -31.27 -5.95 16.98
C GLN A 428 -30.65 -5.31 18.23
N LYS A 429 -29.54 -5.87 18.73
CA LYS A 429 -28.80 -5.30 19.86
C LYS A 429 -27.62 -4.49 19.35
N THR A 430 -27.38 -3.32 19.96
CA THR A 430 -26.23 -2.47 19.62
C THR A 430 -24.93 -3.27 19.74
N ILE A 431 -24.11 -3.26 18.68
CA ILE A 431 -22.87 -4.02 18.65
C ILE A 431 -21.84 -3.46 19.65
N PRO A 432 -20.98 -4.30 20.25
CA PRO A 432 -19.93 -3.82 21.14
C PRO A 432 -18.88 -3.02 20.36
N ALA A 433 -18.45 -1.91 20.94
CA ALA A 433 -17.46 -1.01 20.36
C ALA A 433 -16.32 -0.75 21.36
N TRP A 434 -15.09 -0.74 20.85
CA TRP A 434 -13.89 -0.60 21.67
C TRP A 434 -13.33 0.82 21.66
N GLY A 435 -13.59 1.62 20.61
CA GLY A 435 -13.05 2.98 20.58
C GLY A 435 -13.58 3.91 19.50
N LEU A 436 -13.73 5.19 19.83
CA LEU A 436 -14.17 6.27 18.96
C LEU A 436 -13.11 6.67 17.90
N ILE A 437 -12.70 5.72 17.06
CA ILE A 437 -11.71 5.94 15.98
C ILE A 437 -12.37 6.48 14.71
N ALA A 438 -13.62 6.10 14.45
CA ALA A 438 -14.41 6.55 13.32
C ALA A 438 -15.90 6.59 13.69
N ALA A 439 -16.69 7.34 12.92
CA ALA A 439 -18.15 7.34 13.00
C ALA A 439 -18.76 7.67 11.64
N ALA A 440 -19.94 7.12 11.34
CA ALA A 440 -20.63 7.41 10.08
C ALA A 440 -21.29 8.79 10.15
N LEU A 441 -20.97 9.68 9.19
CA LEU A 441 -21.49 11.06 9.13
C LEU A 441 -22.09 11.46 7.76
N GLY A 442 -22.14 10.52 6.80
CA GLY A 442 -22.44 10.78 5.39
C GLY A 442 -23.85 11.33 5.07
N ASN A 443 -24.77 11.42 6.04
CA ASN A 443 -26.09 12.01 5.85
C ASN A 443 -26.53 12.82 7.08
N SER A 444 -27.55 13.67 6.92
CA SER A 444 -28.03 14.57 7.98
C SER A 444 -28.54 13.84 9.23
N THR A 445 -29.19 12.70 9.06
CA THR A 445 -29.64 11.83 10.16
C THR A 445 -28.45 11.34 10.99
N ASN A 446 -27.43 10.78 10.34
CA ASN A 446 -26.22 10.28 10.98
C ASN A 446 -25.46 11.39 11.71
N ARG A 447 -25.35 12.59 11.12
CA ARG A 447 -24.75 13.77 11.78
C ARG A 447 -25.51 14.16 13.03
N ARG A 448 -26.85 14.18 12.97
CA ARG A 448 -27.70 14.53 14.12
C ARG A 448 -27.60 13.47 15.23
N SER A 449 -27.67 12.19 14.89
CA SER A 449 -27.49 11.09 15.85
C SER A 449 -26.11 11.13 16.50
N PHE A 450 -25.05 11.36 15.72
CA PHE A 450 -23.70 11.53 16.26
C PHE A 450 -23.63 12.72 17.22
N ALA A 451 -24.10 13.91 16.81
CA ALA A 451 -24.05 15.10 17.65
C ALA A 451 -24.83 14.91 18.97
N ARG A 452 -26.01 14.28 18.90
CA ARG A 452 -26.83 13.95 20.07
C ARG A 452 -26.07 13.05 21.05
N ALA A 453 -25.44 11.99 20.57
CA ALA A 453 -24.72 11.05 21.43
C ALA A 453 -23.37 11.61 21.93
N PHE A 454 -22.61 12.29 21.07
CA PHE A 454 -21.27 12.78 21.36
C PHE A 454 -21.27 14.03 22.25
N PHE A 455 -22.07 15.05 21.89
CA PHE A 455 -22.12 16.33 22.61
C PHE A 455 -23.22 16.40 23.67
N LYS A 456 -24.28 15.60 23.55
CA LYS A 456 -25.50 15.70 24.38
C LYS A 456 -26.15 17.08 24.30
N GLU A 457 -26.09 17.72 23.12
CA GLU A 457 -26.75 19.02 22.89
C GLU A 457 -28.25 18.82 22.62
N ASP A 458 -29.07 19.41 23.48
CA ASP A 458 -30.54 19.54 23.34
C ASP A 458 -30.94 20.58 22.26
N HIS A 459 -30.26 20.61 21.11
CA HIS A 459 -30.70 21.40 19.96
C HIS A 459 -31.68 20.62 19.07
N ILE A 460 -32.62 19.92 19.71
CA ILE A 460 -33.84 19.41 19.07
C ILE A 460 -34.95 20.38 19.48
N ALA A 461 -35.62 20.97 18.49
CA ALA A 461 -36.77 21.85 18.73
C ALA A 461 -37.78 21.17 19.66
N GLU A 462 -38.42 21.96 20.52
CA GLU A 462 -39.32 21.63 21.66
C GLU A 462 -40.56 20.75 21.35
N ASN A 463 -40.58 19.95 20.29
CA ASN A 463 -41.75 19.15 19.88
C ASN A 463 -41.58 17.62 19.95
N ASP A 464 -40.43 17.10 20.42
CA ASP A 464 -40.21 15.65 20.58
C ASP A 464 -39.89 15.29 22.05
N GLU A 465 -40.74 15.71 23.00
CA GLU A 465 -40.58 15.43 24.43
C GLU A 465 -40.96 13.99 24.87
N GLU A 466 -41.42 13.11 23.97
CA GLU A 466 -41.98 11.82 24.41
C GLU A 466 -41.12 10.57 24.22
N GLU A 467 -39.90 10.63 23.67
CA GLU A 467 -39.07 9.42 23.57
C GLU A 467 -37.61 9.59 24.02
N SER A 468 -37.31 8.87 25.11
CA SER A 468 -36.02 8.38 25.60
C SER A 468 -35.27 9.22 26.66
N LYS A 469 -35.37 8.73 27.90
CA LYS A 469 -34.28 8.80 28.89
C LYS A 469 -33.05 8.10 28.31
N ASN A 470 -32.26 8.78 27.50
CA ASN A 470 -31.07 8.18 26.91
C ASN A 470 -29.93 8.14 27.94
N SER A 471 -29.61 6.92 28.39
CA SER A 471 -28.61 6.55 29.41
C SER A 471 -27.15 6.59 28.91
N PHE A 472 -26.86 7.31 27.83
CA PHE A 472 -25.52 7.31 27.23
C PHE A 472 -24.60 8.35 27.88
N ILE A 473 -23.32 7.99 28.02
CA ILE A 473 -22.26 8.87 28.53
C ILE A 473 -21.71 9.67 27.34
N SER A 474 -21.79 10.99 27.43
CA SER A 474 -21.28 11.90 26.40
C SER A 474 -19.82 12.28 26.62
N MET A 475 -19.17 12.81 25.57
CA MET A 475 -17.80 13.30 25.68
C MET A 475 -17.69 14.43 26.71
N LYS A 476 -18.68 15.32 26.77
CA LYS A 476 -18.74 16.39 27.77
C LYS A 476 -18.69 15.84 29.20
N GLN A 477 -19.50 14.83 29.51
CA GLN A 477 -19.52 14.21 30.84
C GLN A 477 -18.19 13.56 31.19
N ILE A 478 -17.56 12.85 30.24
CA ILE A 478 -16.21 12.27 30.46
C ILE A 478 -15.19 13.36 30.80
N LEU A 479 -15.23 14.49 30.10
CA LEU A 479 -14.33 15.61 30.36
C LEU A 479 -14.60 16.27 31.71
N GLU A 480 -15.87 16.49 32.07
CA GLU A 480 -16.27 17.05 33.37
C GLU A 480 -15.85 16.14 34.54
N ASP A 481 -16.07 14.83 34.41
CA ASP A 481 -15.65 13.82 35.39
C ASP A 481 -14.11 13.70 35.50
N ALA A 482 -13.38 14.13 34.46
CA ALA A 482 -11.93 14.12 34.47
C ALA A 482 -11.31 15.30 35.24
N ILE A 483 -12.00 16.44 35.34
CA ILE A 483 -11.49 17.68 35.96
C ILE A 483 -10.94 17.44 37.39
N PRO A 484 -11.63 16.73 38.30
CA PRO A 484 -11.11 16.49 39.66
C PRO A 484 -9.86 15.59 39.69
N HIS A 485 -9.56 14.91 38.59
CA HIS A 485 -8.54 13.86 38.49
C HIS A 485 -7.39 14.19 37.52
N ILE A 486 -7.29 15.44 37.04
CA ILE A 486 -6.26 15.90 36.09
C ILE A 486 -4.86 15.46 36.54
N SER A 487 -4.48 15.69 37.79
CA SER A 487 -3.14 15.30 38.30
C SER A 487 -2.86 13.80 38.26
N ALA A 488 -3.90 12.96 38.35
CA ALA A 488 -3.77 11.52 38.18
C ALA A 488 -3.63 11.15 36.70
N TYR A 489 -4.35 11.83 35.80
CA TYR A 489 -4.20 11.65 34.35
C TYR A 489 -2.83 12.12 33.85
N CYS A 490 -2.31 13.27 34.30
CA CYS A 490 -0.96 13.73 33.96
C CYS A 490 0.11 12.71 34.38
N ARG A 491 -0.03 12.10 35.57
CA ARG A 491 0.91 11.04 36.01
C ARG A 491 0.83 9.81 35.11
N LYS A 492 -0.39 9.32 34.83
CA LYS A 492 -0.60 8.20 33.90
C LYS A 492 -0.09 8.52 32.50
N TRP A 493 -0.23 9.75 32.04
CA TRP A 493 0.26 10.22 30.75
C TRP A 493 1.78 10.06 30.65
N HIS A 494 2.54 10.46 31.68
CA HIS A 494 3.99 10.27 31.72
C HIS A 494 4.39 8.78 31.74
N THR A 495 3.65 7.95 32.48
CA THR A 495 3.87 6.50 32.47
C THR A 495 3.66 5.90 31.09
N VAL A 496 2.50 6.16 30.46
CA VAL A 496 2.18 5.65 29.13
C VAL A 496 3.12 6.19 28.05
N LYS A 497 3.55 7.46 28.16
CA LYS A 497 4.59 8.03 27.31
C LYS A 497 5.89 7.23 27.41
N SER A 498 6.33 6.89 28.62
CA SER A 498 7.56 6.12 28.85
C SER A 498 7.44 4.71 28.29
N GLU A 499 6.33 4.02 28.57
CA GLU A 499 6.04 2.69 28.03
C GLU A 499 5.99 2.67 26.50
N LEU A 500 5.41 3.70 25.86
CA LEU A 500 5.40 3.82 24.40
C LEU A 500 6.81 3.93 23.83
N ILE A 501 7.67 4.75 24.45
CA ILE A 501 9.06 4.94 24.02
C ILE A 501 9.84 3.62 24.19
N GLU A 502 9.69 2.95 25.33
CA GLU A 502 10.34 1.66 25.61
C GLU A 502 9.95 0.58 24.59
N LEU A 503 8.66 0.47 24.24
CA LEU A 503 8.20 -0.47 23.21
C LEU A 503 8.77 -0.16 21.83
N ILE A 504 8.86 1.12 21.46
CA ILE A 504 9.48 1.54 20.20
C ILE A 504 10.96 1.16 20.19
N GLU A 505 11.70 1.43 21.27
CA GLU A 505 13.11 1.03 21.39
C GLU A 505 13.29 -0.49 21.35
N GLU A 506 12.40 -1.24 21.99
CA GLU A 506 12.40 -2.70 21.95
C GLU A 506 12.20 -3.23 20.52
N LEU A 507 11.26 -2.63 19.77
CA LEU A 507 11.03 -2.98 18.37
C LEU A 507 12.25 -2.66 17.51
N GLU A 508 12.89 -1.50 17.69
CA GLU A 508 14.09 -1.14 16.92
C GLU A 508 15.27 -2.09 17.21
N LYS A 509 15.43 -2.56 18.46
CA LYS A 509 16.41 -3.61 18.81
C LYS A 509 16.13 -4.90 18.04
N LYS A 510 14.87 -5.34 17.97
CA LYS A 510 14.48 -6.53 17.18
C LYS A 510 14.65 -6.31 15.68
N ARG A 511 14.30 -5.12 15.17
CA ARG A 511 14.52 -4.74 13.76
C ARG A 511 16.00 -4.79 13.39
N SER A 512 16.90 -4.36 14.27
CA SER A 512 18.36 -4.49 14.05
C SER A 512 18.80 -5.95 13.87
N VAL A 513 18.23 -6.89 14.62
CA VAL A 513 18.48 -8.33 14.46
C VAL A 513 17.98 -8.82 13.10
N LEU A 514 16.77 -8.41 12.69
CA LEU A 514 16.21 -8.76 11.38
C LEU A 514 17.09 -8.25 10.22
N ILE A 515 17.52 -6.98 10.28
CA ILE A 515 18.39 -6.38 9.25
C ILE A 515 19.71 -7.17 9.11
N LYS A 516 20.32 -7.57 10.23
CA LYS A 516 21.55 -8.38 10.20
C LYS A 516 21.31 -9.75 9.56
N ALA A 517 20.18 -10.39 9.86
CA ALA A 517 19.83 -11.68 9.29
C ALA A 517 19.51 -11.60 7.79
N GLU A 518 18.83 -10.55 7.32
CA GLU A 518 18.63 -10.32 5.88
C GLU A 518 19.97 -10.16 5.16
N GLN A 519 20.87 -9.33 5.70
CA GLN A 519 22.23 -9.19 5.17
C GLN A 519 22.98 -10.52 5.16
N ALA A 520 22.84 -11.31 6.24
CA ALA A 520 23.45 -12.63 6.34
C ALA A 520 22.89 -13.61 5.30
N SER A 521 21.59 -13.60 5.06
CA SER A 521 20.92 -14.47 4.08
C SER A 521 21.42 -14.21 2.66
N LEU A 522 21.71 -12.97 2.31
CA LEU A 522 22.22 -12.60 0.98
C LEU A 522 23.63 -13.13 0.71
N VAL A 523 24.50 -13.17 1.72
CA VAL A 523 25.94 -13.45 1.54
C VAL A 523 26.40 -14.82 2.07
N ILE A 524 25.55 -15.54 2.82
CA ILE A 524 25.94 -16.81 3.44
C ILE A 524 26.33 -17.88 2.43
N SER A 525 25.63 -17.96 1.29
CA SER A 525 25.91 -18.96 0.26
C SER A 525 27.31 -18.77 -0.33
N GLU A 526 27.66 -17.53 -0.69
CA GLU A 526 28.98 -17.17 -1.19
C GLU A 526 30.08 -17.40 -0.13
N CYS A 527 29.81 -17.07 1.15
CA CYS A 527 30.75 -17.34 2.25
C CYS A 527 31.05 -18.84 2.37
N MET A 528 30.01 -19.68 2.31
CA MET A 528 30.12 -21.13 2.47
C MET A 528 30.81 -21.79 1.29
N GLU A 529 30.56 -21.31 0.07
CA GLU A 529 31.27 -21.76 -1.13
C GLU A 529 32.75 -21.40 -1.05
N ARG A 530 33.08 -20.15 -0.71
CA ARG A 530 34.47 -19.72 -0.53
C ARG A 530 35.21 -20.50 0.55
N LYS A 531 34.53 -20.80 1.66
CA LYS A 531 35.06 -21.65 2.73
C LYS A 531 35.40 -23.06 2.21
N LYS A 532 34.52 -23.63 1.39
CA LYS A 532 34.71 -24.94 0.77
C LYS A 532 35.90 -24.92 -0.19
N GLU A 533 35.96 -23.97 -1.12
CA GLU A 533 37.09 -23.81 -2.05
C GLU A 533 38.44 -23.67 -1.35
N LEU A 534 38.51 -22.83 -0.30
CA LEU A 534 39.72 -22.65 0.49
C LEU A 534 40.12 -23.96 1.20
N SER A 535 39.14 -24.67 1.76
CA SER A 535 39.42 -25.96 2.42
C SER A 535 39.96 -27.01 1.43
N GLU A 536 39.41 -27.08 0.22
CA GLU A 536 39.89 -27.97 -0.84
C GLU A 536 41.30 -27.57 -1.31
N THR A 537 41.56 -26.26 -1.46
CA THR A 537 42.88 -25.74 -1.82
C THR A 537 43.93 -26.09 -0.75
N ILE A 538 43.58 -25.95 0.53
CA ILE A 538 44.46 -26.32 1.65
C ILE A 538 44.72 -27.83 1.67
N THR A 539 43.73 -28.68 1.37
CA THR A 539 43.95 -30.12 1.28
C THR A 539 44.95 -30.48 0.16
N LEU A 540 44.79 -29.91 -1.03
CA LEU A 540 45.70 -30.13 -2.15
C LEU A 540 47.13 -29.63 -1.85
N LYS A 541 47.26 -28.47 -1.21
CA LYS A 541 48.57 -27.91 -0.82
C LYS A 541 49.25 -28.72 0.28
N ASN A 542 48.49 -29.28 1.23
CA ASN A 542 49.03 -30.19 2.23
C ASN A 542 49.52 -31.50 1.59
N GLU A 543 48.82 -32.03 0.59
CA GLU A 543 49.29 -33.19 -0.18
C GLU A 543 50.58 -32.89 -0.95
N GLU A 544 50.70 -31.71 -1.56
CA GLU A 544 51.93 -31.23 -2.22
C GLU A 544 53.08 -31.12 -1.21
N LEU A 545 52.85 -30.51 -0.05
CA LEU A 545 53.84 -30.40 1.03
C LEU A 545 54.30 -31.77 1.50
N ASN A 546 53.38 -32.72 1.74
CA ASN A 546 53.71 -34.08 2.16
C ASN A 546 54.60 -34.79 1.14
N LYS A 547 54.30 -34.66 -0.16
CA LYS A 547 55.14 -35.22 -1.24
C LYS A 547 56.57 -34.65 -1.19
N HIS A 548 56.72 -33.34 -1.02
CA HIS A 548 58.03 -32.71 -0.92
C HIS A 548 58.79 -33.09 0.35
N GLN A 549 58.08 -33.23 1.49
CA GLN A 549 58.67 -33.71 2.74
C GLN A 549 59.15 -35.15 2.63
N ASP A 550 58.38 -36.04 1.98
CA ASP A 550 58.78 -37.42 1.75
C ASP A 550 60.00 -37.51 0.82
N LEU A 551 60.03 -36.74 -0.27
CA LEU A 551 61.19 -36.63 -1.14
C LEU A 551 62.43 -36.12 -0.39
N TYR A 552 62.26 -35.12 0.48
CA TYR A 552 63.35 -34.61 1.32
C TYR A 552 63.89 -35.69 2.27
N ARG A 553 63.02 -36.51 2.88
CA ARG A 553 63.44 -37.65 3.72
C ARG A 553 64.18 -38.72 2.91
N GLN A 554 63.74 -39.01 1.69
CA GLN A 554 64.43 -39.94 0.79
C GLN A 554 65.84 -39.44 0.45
N ILE A 555 65.98 -38.19 0.01
CA ILE A 555 67.28 -37.57 -0.30
C ILE A 555 68.19 -37.56 0.94
N GLN A 556 67.62 -37.32 2.12
CA GLN A 556 68.39 -37.36 3.38
C GLN A 556 68.90 -38.77 3.71
N GLY A 557 68.11 -39.82 3.49
CA GLY A 557 68.55 -41.21 3.60
C GLY A 557 69.69 -41.53 2.62
N GLU A 558 69.51 -41.17 1.34
CA GLU A 558 70.54 -41.41 0.31
C GLU A 558 71.86 -40.66 0.59
N LEU A 559 71.79 -39.43 1.11
CA LEU A 559 72.97 -38.68 1.56
C LEU A 559 73.73 -39.42 2.66
N GLN A 560 73.01 -40.04 3.60
CA GLN A 560 73.61 -40.77 4.71
C GLN A 560 74.30 -42.05 4.21
N ASP A 561 73.67 -42.77 3.28
CA ASP A 561 74.25 -43.93 2.61
C ASP A 561 75.51 -43.56 1.79
N GLN A 562 75.43 -42.47 1.02
CA GLN A 562 76.58 -41.98 0.24
C GLN A 562 77.73 -41.49 1.13
N ALA A 563 77.44 -40.88 2.28
CA ALA A 563 78.48 -40.47 3.24
C ALA A 563 79.25 -41.68 3.80
N ILE A 564 78.52 -42.74 4.17
CA ILE A 564 79.13 -44.01 4.61
C ILE A 564 79.97 -44.61 3.47
N LEU A 565 79.47 -44.58 2.24
CA LEU A 565 80.18 -45.06 1.06
C LEU A 565 81.46 -44.25 0.78
N ILE A 566 81.42 -42.92 0.88
CA ILE A 566 82.60 -42.06 0.75
C ILE A 566 83.63 -42.40 1.83
N GLN A 567 83.20 -42.54 3.09
CA GLN A 567 84.10 -42.87 4.21
C GLN A 567 84.79 -44.23 4.02
N SER A 568 84.04 -45.25 3.63
CA SER A 568 84.60 -46.58 3.31
C SER A 568 85.55 -46.53 2.10
N LYS A 569 85.21 -45.81 1.03
CA LYS A 569 86.11 -45.63 -0.13
C LYS A 569 87.37 -44.85 0.23
N GLN A 570 87.30 -43.84 1.10
CA GLN A 570 88.46 -43.11 1.62
C GLN A 570 89.36 -44.04 2.45
N GLN A 571 88.79 -44.91 3.28
CA GLN A 571 89.53 -45.93 4.02
C GLN A 571 90.23 -46.92 3.07
N ILE A 572 89.54 -47.40 2.04
CA ILE A 572 90.13 -48.27 1.01
C ILE A 572 91.27 -47.56 0.27
N LEU A 573 91.08 -46.30 -0.13
CA LEU A 573 92.12 -45.49 -0.77
C LEU A 573 93.36 -45.34 0.13
N GLY A 574 93.16 -45.04 1.41
CA GLY A 574 94.22 -44.96 2.42
C GLY A 574 94.93 -46.31 2.62
N GLN A 575 94.19 -47.41 2.66
CA GLN A 575 94.77 -48.75 2.71
C GLN A 575 95.60 -49.08 1.47
N ILE A 576 95.14 -48.73 0.26
CA ILE A 576 95.89 -48.92 -0.99
C ILE A 576 97.19 -48.10 -0.96
N GLN A 577 97.13 -46.85 -0.50
CA GLN A 577 98.31 -45.98 -0.34
C GLN A 577 99.36 -46.56 0.63
N ILE A 578 98.92 -47.15 1.75
CA ILE A 578 99.79 -47.73 2.78
C ILE A 578 100.36 -49.10 2.37
N SER A 579 99.52 -49.99 1.81
CA SER A 579 99.86 -51.39 1.56
C SER A 579 100.58 -51.63 0.21
N HIS A 580 100.28 -50.81 -0.80
CA HIS A 580 100.78 -50.98 -2.17
C HIS A 580 101.61 -49.78 -2.67
N GLY A 581 101.90 -48.80 -1.82
CA GLY A 581 102.70 -47.62 -2.17
C GLY A 581 104.11 -47.94 -2.68
N PRO A 582 104.73 -47.02 -3.45
CA PRO A 582 106.04 -47.23 -4.06
C PRO A 582 107.12 -47.39 -2.98
N ARG A 583 107.79 -48.56 -2.99
CA ARG A 583 108.89 -48.88 -2.06
C ARG A 583 110.20 -48.23 -2.54
N LEU A 584 111.24 -48.26 -1.70
CA LEU A 584 112.57 -47.70 -2.01
C LEU A 584 113.10 -48.15 -3.39
N TRP A 585 112.87 -49.41 -3.79
CA TRP A 585 113.28 -49.96 -5.09
C TRP A 585 112.47 -49.39 -6.27
N ASP A 586 111.15 -49.23 -6.12
CA ASP A 586 110.29 -48.63 -7.14
C ASP A 586 110.64 -47.15 -7.38
N ARG A 587 111.04 -46.42 -6.32
CA ARG A 587 111.51 -45.03 -6.40
C ARG A 587 112.90 -44.90 -7.06
N LEU A 588 113.77 -45.89 -6.85
CA LEU A 588 115.09 -45.99 -7.49
C LEU A 588 114.97 -46.26 -8.99
N CYS A 589 114.12 -47.19 -9.42
CA CYS A 589 113.86 -47.47 -10.84
C CYS A 589 113.28 -46.26 -11.59
N ALA A 590 112.39 -45.50 -10.94
CA ALA A 590 111.79 -44.29 -11.50
C ALA A 590 112.83 -43.17 -11.78
N LEU A 591 113.89 -43.05 -10.97
CA LEU A 591 114.99 -42.09 -11.16
C LEU A 591 115.83 -42.38 -12.42
N PHE A 592 115.78 -43.61 -12.94
CA PHE A 592 116.45 -44.04 -14.17
C PHE A 592 115.49 -44.20 -15.36
N GLY A 593 114.22 -43.78 -15.24
CA GLY A 593 113.24 -43.82 -16.33
C GLY A 593 112.55 -45.17 -16.56
N TYR A 594 112.73 -46.16 -15.69
CA TYR A 594 112.10 -47.49 -15.80
C TYR A 594 110.90 -47.63 -14.85
N ARG A 595 109.75 -48.07 -15.36
CA ARG A 595 108.55 -48.39 -14.55
C ARG A 595 108.54 -49.88 -14.17
N THR A 596 108.24 -50.17 -12.90
CA THR A 596 108.06 -51.55 -12.42
C THR A 596 106.61 -51.99 -12.65
N HIS A 597 106.38 -53.28 -12.97
CA HIS A 597 105.01 -53.79 -13.12
C HIS A 597 104.13 -53.56 -11.87
N ARG A 598 104.76 -53.50 -10.69
CA ARG A 598 104.11 -53.14 -9.42
C ARG A 598 103.62 -51.69 -9.37
N THR A 599 104.36 -50.75 -9.94
CA THR A 599 103.95 -49.33 -9.98
C THR A 599 102.82 -49.09 -10.98
N GLU A 600 102.80 -49.77 -12.13
CA GLU A 600 101.66 -49.70 -13.06
C GLU A 600 100.36 -50.26 -12.47
N VAL A 601 100.41 -51.40 -11.77
CA VAL A 601 99.24 -51.99 -11.08
C VAL A 601 98.75 -51.09 -9.94
N TYR A 602 99.67 -50.43 -9.24
CA TYR A 602 99.35 -49.46 -8.19
C TYR A 602 98.69 -48.20 -8.76
N ASP A 603 99.27 -47.59 -9.80
CA ASP A 603 98.73 -46.38 -10.44
C ASP A 603 97.34 -46.65 -11.03
N LYS A 604 97.13 -47.83 -11.63
CA LYS A 604 95.81 -48.24 -12.12
C LYS A 604 94.79 -48.39 -10.99
N ARG A 605 95.14 -49.06 -9.89
CA ARG A 605 94.25 -49.25 -8.72
C ARG A 605 93.95 -47.94 -8.00
N ILE A 606 94.94 -47.05 -7.88
CA ILE A 606 94.72 -45.70 -7.34
C ILE A 606 93.81 -44.92 -8.28
N SER A 607 94.11 -44.87 -9.57
CA SER A 607 93.28 -44.14 -10.54
C SER A 607 91.83 -44.63 -10.53
N GLU A 608 91.59 -45.95 -10.51
CA GLU A 608 90.24 -46.53 -10.43
C GLU A 608 89.54 -46.17 -9.10
N ALA A 609 90.24 -46.26 -7.97
CA ALA A 609 89.68 -45.91 -6.67
C ALA A 609 89.42 -44.39 -6.53
N THR A 610 90.29 -43.55 -7.08
CA THR A 610 90.14 -42.08 -7.10
C THR A 610 89.00 -41.65 -8.02
N LEU A 611 88.87 -42.24 -9.21
CA LEU A 611 87.76 -41.98 -10.13
C LEU A 611 86.42 -42.40 -9.50
N SER A 612 86.39 -43.60 -8.91
CA SER A 612 85.21 -44.11 -8.19
C SER A 612 84.84 -43.25 -6.98
N LEU A 613 85.84 -42.67 -6.29
CA LEU A 613 85.62 -41.71 -5.19
C LEU A 613 85.06 -40.38 -5.73
N GLN A 614 85.63 -39.85 -6.82
CA GLN A 614 85.17 -38.63 -7.51
C GLN A 614 83.72 -38.75 -7.98
N GLU A 615 83.34 -39.88 -8.59
CA GLU A 615 81.96 -40.12 -9.02
C GLU A 615 80.98 -40.13 -7.83
N THR A 616 81.35 -40.73 -6.70
CA THR A 616 80.53 -40.69 -5.48
C THR A 616 80.48 -39.32 -4.84
N THR A 617 81.56 -38.53 -4.88
CA THR A 617 81.56 -37.15 -4.37
C THR A 617 80.70 -36.24 -5.25
N ALA A 618 80.78 -36.36 -6.58
CA ALA A 618 79.91 -35.62 -7.50
C ALA A 618 78.42 -35.96 -7.32
N ARG A 619 78.09 -37.24 -7.08
CA ARG A 619 76.71 -37.65 -6.73
C ARG A 619 76.26 -37.05 -5.39
N TYR A 620 77.15 -37.04 -4.39
CA TYR A 620 76.86 -36.45 -3.09
C TYR A 620 76.60 -34.94 -3.17
N GLU A 621 77.40 -34.20 -3.95
CA GLU A 621 77.20 -32.77 -4.21
C GLU A 621 75.86 -32.50 -4.92
N LYS A 622 75.50 -33.33 -5.90
CA LYS A 622 74.19 -33.24 -6.57
C LYS A 622 73.04 -33.43 -5.57
N LEU A 623 73.11 -34.45 -4.71
CA LEU A 623 72.11 -34.71 -3.67
C LEU A 623 72.00 -33.56 -2.65
N ILE A 624 73.11 -32.88 -2.31
CA ILE A 624 73.06 -31.67 -1.48
C ILE A 624 72.27 -30.55 -2.17
N ASN A 625 72.50 -30.35 -3.47
CA ASN A 625 71.79 -29.32 -4.23
C ASN A 625 70.30 -29.63 -4.38
N ASP A 626 69.96 -30.91 -4.60
CA ASP A 626 68.57 -31.37 -4.67
C ASP A 626 67.88 -31.23 -3.30
N LYS A 627 68.58 -31.54 -2.20
CA LYS A 627 68.10 -31.35 -0.82
C LYS A 627 67.80 -29.89 -0.51
N THR A 628 68.72 -28.99 -0.85
CA THR A 628 68.55 -27.55 -0.60
C THR A 628 67.41 -26.96 -1.45
N SER A 629 67.25 -27.42 -2.69
CA SER A 629 66.13 -27.05 -3.56
C SER A 629 64.80 -27.54 -3.01
N SER A 630 64.71 -28.81 -2.60
CA SER A 630 63.51 -29.38 -1.95
C SER A 630 63.17 -28.65 -0.66
N HIS A 631 64.15 -28.32 0.19
CA HIS A 631 63.93 -27.55 1.42
C HIS A 631 63.38 -26.13 1.15
N LYS A 632 63.83 -25.47 0.08
CA LYS A 632 63.28 -24.16 -0.32
C LYS A 632 61.81 -24.28 -0.73
N ILE A 633 61.46 -25.31 -1.51
CA ILE A 633 60.07 -25.55 -1.92
C ILE A 633 59.19 -25.84 -0.71
N ILE A 634 59.64 -26.70 0.22
CA ILE A 634 58.94 -26.97 1.48
C ILE A 634 58.65 -25.66 2.24
N LYS A 635 59.64 -24.79 2.40
CA LYS A 635 59.45 -23.49 3.08
C LYS A 635 58.44 -22.59 2.37
N ILE A 636 58.44 -22.57 1.03
CA ILE A 636 57.45 -21.80 0.25
C ILE A 636 56.05 -22.38 0.47
N CYS A 637 55.89 -23.70 0.35
CA CYS A 637 54.61 -24.37 0.59
C CYS A 637 54.11 -24.15 2.02
N GLU A 638 54.97 -24.20 3.04
CA GLU A 638 54.63 -23.91 4.44
C GLU A 638 54.13 -22.47 4.60
N GLN A 639 54.78 -21.48 3.97
CA GLN A 639 54.36 -20.09 4.00
C GLN A 639 53.02 -19.86 3.28
N GLU A 640 52.81 -20.50 2.13
CA GLU A 640 51.53 -20.45 1.40
C GLU A 640 50.40 -21.08 2.23
N LEU A 641 50.64 -22.24 2.83
CA LEU A 641 49.67 -22.91 3.70
C LEU A 641 49.33 -22.07 4.94
N LEU A 642 50.31 -21.38 5.52
CA LEU A 642 50.06 -20.49 6.66
C LEU A 642 49.11 -19.35 6.27
N LYS A 643 49.34 -18.70 5.13
CA LYS A 643 48.45 -17.64 4.61
C LYS A 643 47.04 -18.17 4.32
N LEU A 644 46.93 -19.32 3.65
CA LEU A 644 45.64 -19.94 3.34
C LEU A 644 44.86 -20.33 4.61
N ASN A 645 45.55 -20.86 5.63
CA ASN A 645 44.93 -21.20 6.91
C ASN A 645 44.44 -19.95 7.66
N ASP A 646 45.21 -18.86 7.64
CA ASP A 646 44.79 -17.57 8.21
C ASP A 646 43.53 -17.05 7.48
N GLU A 647 43.52 -17.07 6.15
CA GLU A 647 42.34 -16.71 5.34
C GLU A 647 41.12 -17.60 5.66
N LEU A 648 41.31 -18.92 5.77
CA LEU A 648 40.25 -19.86 6.14
C LEU A 648 39.71 -19.56 7.54
N LEU A 649 40.57 -19.20 8.50
CA LEU A 649 40.15 -18.83 9.85
C LEU A 649 39.24 -17.59 9.83
N VAL A 650 39.62 -16.55 9.08
CA VAL A 650 38.81 -15.34 8.92
C VAL A 650 37.46 -15.66 8.27
N ILE A 651 37.45 -16.43 7.19
CA ILE A 651 36.21 -16.84 6.51
C ILE A 651 35.34 -17.70 7.42
N ARG A 652 35.93 -18.61 8.20
CA ARG A 652 35.20 -19.43 9.16
C ARG A 652 34.51 -18.59 10.23
N GLN A 653 35.24 -17.65 10.85
CA GLN A 653 34.66 -16.72 11.81
C GLN A 653 33.53 -15.89 11.20
N LYS A 654 33.70 -15.43 9.95
CA LYS A 654 32.66 -14.72 9.21
C LYS A 654 31.42 -15.59 9.02
N CYS A 655 31.56 -16.82 8.52
CA CYS A 655 30.40 -17.68 8.30
C CYS A 655 29.73 -18.08 9.63
N ASP A 656 30.48 -18.33 10.71
CA ASP A 656 29.92 -18.62 12.03
C ASP A 656 29.08 -17.43 12.56
N LYS A 657 29.55 -16.19 12.34
CA LYS A 657 28.78 -14.98 12.66
C LYS A 657 27.50 -14.88 11.84
N LEU A 658 27.56 -15.10 10.52
CA LEU A 658 26.40 -15.04 9.64
C LEU A 658 25.35 -16.10 10.02
N ILE A 659 25.78 -17.31 10.38
CA ILE A 659 24.91 -18.38 10.88
C ILE A 659 24.26 -17.94 12.21
N SER A 660 25.02 -17.35 13.11
CA SER A 660 24.49 -16.83 14.38
C SER A 660 23.46 -15.72 14.16
N ASP A 661 23.70 -14.81 13.23
CA ASP A 661 22.75 -13.73 12.88
C ASP A 661 21.43 -14.31 12.30
N LEU A 662 21.50 -15.33 11.46
CA LEU A 662 20.32 -16.05 10.95
C LEU A 662 19.56 -16.80 12.05
N GLN A 663 20.27 -17.49 12.95
CA GLN A 663 19.67 -18.21 14.07
C GLN A 663 18.98 -17.29 15.08
N ALA A 664 19.52 -16.07 15.28
CA ALA A 664 18.93 -15.09 16.18
C ALA A 664 17.49 -14.71 15.78
N VAL A 665 17.17 -14.75 14.48
CA VAL A 665 15.83 -14.45 13.98
C VAL A 665 14.83 -15.59 14.23
N HIS A 666 15.29 -16.84 14.25
CA HIS A 666 14.44 -17.96 14.66
C HIS A 666 14.03 -17.86 16.14
N ALA A 667 14.89 -17.32 17.00
CA ALA A 667 14.54 -17.05 18.40
C ALA A 667 13.43 -15.98 18.54
N LEU A 668 13.23 -15.14 17.52
CA LEU A 668 12.11 -14.20 17.44
C LEU A 668 10.86 -14.83 16.83
N GLY A 669 10.87 -16.12 16.47
CA GLY A 669 9.74 -16.82 15.85
C GLY A 669 9.48 -16.44 14.39
N VAL A 670 10.40 -15.73 13.75
CA VAL A 670 10.28 -15.36 12.33
C VAL A 670 10.63 -16.56 11.47
N ARG A 671 9.73 -16.88 10.53
CA ARG A 671 9.89 -18.04 9.64
C ARG A 671 10.66 -17.72 8.36
N HIS A 672 10.50 -16.49 7.85
CA HIS A 672 11.08 -16.09 6.57
C HIS A 672 11.72 -14.70 6.67
N VAL A 673 12.92 -14.61 6.13
CA VAL A 673 13.67 -13.37 5.89
C VAL A 673 13.96 -13.25 4.41
N ILE A 674 14.19 -12.03 3.94
CA ILE A 674 14.53 -11.79 2.53
C ILE A 674 15.91 -12.39 2.21
N GLY A 675 15.95 -13.25 1.20
CA GLY A 675 17.19 -13.86 0.72
C GLY A 675 16.95 -14.96 -0.32
N PRO A 676 18.02 -15.57 -0.86
CA PRO A 676 17.94 -16.53 -1.96
C PRO A 676 17.00 -17.71 -1.69
N ASP A 677 16.95 -18.22 -0.45
CA ASP A 677 16.10 -19.36 -0.10
C ASP A 677 14.62 -19.01 -0.04
N PHE A 678 14.28 -17.79 0.37
CA PHE A 678 12.89 -17.30 0.34
C PHE A 678 12.36 -17.24 -1.10
N TRP A 679 13.20 -16.83 -2.04
CA TRP A 679 12.84 -16.74 -3.46
C TRP A 679 12.74 -18.08 -4.19
N LYS A 680 13.17 -19.18 -3.55
CA LYS A 680 13.01 -20.55 -4.08
C LYS A 680 11.64 -21.17 -3.79
N LEU A 681 10.86 -20.56 -2.90
CA LEU A 681 9.51 -21.02 -2.58
C LEU A 681 8.62 -21.01 -3.84
N SER A 682 7.60 -21.87 -3.86
CA SER A 682 6.62 -21.85 -4.94
C SER A 682 5.83 -20.54 -4.95
N PHE A 683 5.26 -20.17 -6.10
CA PHE A 683 4.45 -18.94 -6.23
C PHE A 683 3.29 -18.89 -5.21
N GLU A 684 2.60 -20.02 -4.97
CA GLU A 684 1.48 -20.10 -4.02
C GLU A 684 1.95 -19.91 -2.58
N GLU A 685 3.11 -20.48 -2.21
CA GLU A 685 3.70 -20.31 -0.89
C GLU A 685 4.16 -18.87 -0.67
N LEU A 686 4.90 -18.29 -1.63
CA LEU A 686 5.37 -16.90 -1.61
C LEU A 686 4.21 -15.91 -1.39
N HIS A 687 3.09 -16.13 -2.08
CA HIS A 687 1.95 -15.23 -1.99
C HIS A 687 1.20 -15.31 -0.65
N ARG A 688 1.32 -16.43 0.07
CA ARG A 688 0.70 -16.63 1.39
C ARG A 688 1.64 -16.37 2.55
N THR A 689 2.93 -16.21 2.29
CA THR A 689 3.92 -15.97 3.34
C THR A 689 3.99 -14.50 3.74
N SER A 690 4.55 -14.29 4.93
CA SER A 690 4.97 -12.99 5.42
C SER A 690 6.46 -13.05 5.73
N VAL A 691 7.15 -11.94 5.55
CA VAL A 691 8.58 -11.81 5.87
C VAL A 691 8.79 -10.87 7.03
N ASN A 692 9.88 -11.08 7.79
CA ASN A 692 10.31 -10.21 8.88
C ASN A 692 9.27 -9.99 9.98
N THR A 693 8.27 -10.87 10.08
CA THR A 693 7.21 -10.82 11.08
C THR A 693 7.10 -12.15 11.82
N SER A 694 6.56 -12.06 13.03
CA SER A 694 6.26 -13.18 13.92
C SER A 694 5.23 -12.73 14.95
N GLU A 695 4.66 -13.68 15.71
CA GLU A 695 3.74 -13.34 16.80
C GLU A 695 4.39 -12.36 17.81
N ILE A 696 5.68 -12.54 18.11
CA ILE A 696 6.43 -11.68 19.04
C ILE A 696 6.57 -10.26 18.50
N ILE A 697 6.97 -10.12 17.24
CA ILE A 697 7.18 -8.80 16.61
C ILE A 697 5.84 -8.08 16.44
N ASP A 698 4.83 -8.80 15.99
CA ASP A 698 3.52 -8.22 15.72
C ASP A 698 2.73 -7.89 16.98
N ASP A 699 2.95 -8.60 18.08
CA ASP A 699 2.43 -8.23 19.40
C ASP A 699 3.01 -6.89 19.88
N ILE A 700 4.32 -6.68 19.74
CA ILE A 700 4.96 -5.39 20.07
C ILE A 700 4.40 -4.26 19.20
N ARG A 701 4.28 -4.48 17.89
CA ARG A 701 3.72 -3.49 16.95
C ARG A 701 2.26 -3.14 17.27
N ALA A 702 1.45 -4.12 17.69
CA ALA A 702 0.08 -3.90 18.13
C ALA A 702 0.04 -3.10 19.46
N ARG A 703 0.90 -3.45 20.43
CA ARG A 703 1.02 -2.72 21.71
C ARG A 703 1.47 -1.27 21.52
N ILE A 704 2.37 -0.99 20.57
CA ILE A 704 2.77 0.38 20.21
C ILE A 704 1.54 1.19 19.78
N PHE A 705 0.68 0.64 18.91
CA PHE A 705 -0.56 1.29 18.52
C PHE A 705 -1.50 1.51 19.72
N ILE A 706 -1.68 0.50 20.58
CA ILE A 706 -2.51 0.61 21.79
C ILE A 706 -2.00 1.72 22.72
N LYS A 707 -0.69 1.78 22.97
CA LYS A 707 -0.10 2.86 23.77
C LYS A 707 -0.23 4.22 23.09
N SER A 708 -0.22 4.27 21.75
CA SER A 708 -0.45 5.49 20.98
C SER A 708 -1.83 6.08 21.23
N ILE A 709 -2.89 5.26 21.15
CA ILE A 709 -4.26 5.72 21.42
C ILE A 709 -4.51 6.00 22.91
N GLN A 710 -3.87 5.26 23.82
CA GLN A 710 -3.92 5.54 25.26
C GLN A 710 -3.28 6.89 25.58
N LEU A 711 -2.11 7.18 25.00
CA LEU A 711 -1.42 8.46 25.17
C LEU A 711 -2.31 9.61 24.67
N HIS A 712 -2.92 9.46 23.49
CA HIS A 712 -3.86 10.44 22.96
C HIS A 712 -5.07 10.65 23.88
N ARG A 713 -5.69 9.56 24.36
CA ARG A 713 -6.80 9.63 25.34
C ARG A 713 -6.40 10.39 26.60
N LEU A 714 -5.25 10.06 27.17
CA LEU A 714 -4.76 10.72 28.39
C LEU A 714 -4.40 12.19 28.14
N THR A 715 -3.97 12.55 26.93
CA THR A 715 -3.71 13.95 26.55
C THR A 715 -4.99 14.77 26.53
N ILE A 716 -6.13 14.15 26.21
CA ILE A 716 -7.45 14.82 26.23
C ILE A 716 -8.01 14.93 27.67
N LEU A 717 -7.70 13.96 28.53
CA LEU A 717 -8.21 13.90 29.91
C LEU A 717 -7.35 14.66 30.95
N SER A 718 -6.13 15.03 30.56
CA SER A 718 -5.22 15.85 31.36
C SER A 718 -5.40 17.31 30.99
#